data_AF-A0A7H1KP99-F1
#
_entry.id   AF-A0A7H1KP99-F1
#
_cell.length_a   1.000
_cell.length_b   1.000
_cell.length_c   1.000
_cell.angle_alpha   90.00
_cell.angle_beta   90.00
_cell.angle_gamma   90.00
#
_symmetry.space_group_name_H-M   'P 1'
#
loop_
_entity.id
_entity.type
_entity.pdbx_description
1 polymer ?
#
loop_
_entity_poly.entity_id
_entity_poly.type
_entity_poly.pdbx_seq_one_letter_code
_entity_poly.pdbx_strand_id
1 'polypeptide(L)'
;MKDTITEFFFFSEEDLRDFHYDTHKFGGLRFFLELAVFLAVKLGIDNPKSSISFFRMCRKFLVEIEGLRAYDGYKYPASGMINFLLFVRLCRFKTREDGLKFLERHKGWSIALGFNNGVPHESDVTKFVNKVGVDLDVYFVQLLRFIHENVQIEGIKAFHIIGFLQHSNRFGVRITTRTGTKFTSYRRGKKRASTHWAGMTLILDALYGLGIINLIENITAKKKIRGYPMLQISLTLIVKMISGLEDLHELENEVEDDPLLAMFCTIENDDTPSISTLSRDVERYSVAELKESCKQILQWLKELKLIDGSVASIDSSKIYTEGKVQEGTAEVYDHIKKDNKRGYKIFAIYDPICGILIDFRLFPINQADNPNLIPLIKSARDILGKSTLKKVYFDRGFYDGEHFDWLNKNHIQFVCRGKQRTKVADQVSEIPVEEYVEEILASPKEYQPKTERGKREKAKRDALKEPVKIAERMVDVTNCEKRLRAIAVKHKGKKSIDLWLTNIPASLYSAKGVIDEYRNRWGVEVFFKEEKSYWYLNNLPSRELNAVKCTICFNFIAYNLISIFKKTLSEKYQNVGIKVLRREVLRKNAIMYFNEDGFELEFNVKKTKEAYYEHIESINSFVAKMRENRDILDAISLSH
;
A
#
# COMPACT_ATOMS: atom_id res chain seq x y z
N MET A 1 23.77 23.46 5.46
CA MET A 1 23.49 22.51 6.56
C MET A 1 22.87 21.29 5.88
N LYS A 2 23.67 20.36 5.38
CA LYS A 2 24.31 19.27 6.15
C LYS A 2 23.29 18.46 6.93
N ASP A 3 23.19 17.21 6.49
CA ASP A 3 22.77 16.00 7.17
C ASP A 3 21.38 15.43 6.82
N THR A 4 21.45 14.15 6.43
CA THR A 4 20.40 13.13 6.26
C THR A 4 19.73 13.01 4.88
N ILE A 5 20.49 12.58 3.86
CA ILE A 5 19.92 11.91 2.68
C ILE A 5 20.82 10.74 2.30
N THR A 6 20.73 9.63 3.04
CA THR A 6 21.50 8.44 2.70
C THR A 6 20.84 7.21 3.30
N GLU A 7 20.14 6.41 2.48
CA GLU A 7 19.93 4.97 2.70
C GLU A 7 19.14 4.45 1.51
N PHE A 8 19.84 3.87 0.55
CA PHE A 8 19.35 2.72 -0.23
C PHE A 8 20.45 2.17 -1.17
N PHE A 9 21.59 2.85 -1.34
CA PHE A 9 22.80 2.29 -1.98
C PHE A 9 24.14 2.83 -1.49
N PHE A 10 24.24 3.27 -0.24
CA PHE A 10 25.54 3.69 0.29
C PHE A 10 26.01 2.62 1.25
N PHE A 11 26.83 1.69 0.75
CA PHE A 11 27.85 1.16 1.65
C PHE A 11 28.62 2.40 2.11
N SER A 12 28.53 2.75 3.39
CA SER A 12 29.44 3.74 3.96
C SER A 12 30.88 3.29 3.68
N GLU A 13 31.86 4.19 3.74
CA GLU A 13 33.26 3.74 3.68
C GLU A 13 33.58 2.69 4.76
N GLU A 14 32.81 2.62 5.84
CA GLU A 14 32.85 1.55 6.84
C GLU A 14 32.20 0.25 6.33
N ASP A 15 31.03 0.31 5.69
CA ASP A 15 30.40 -0.90 5.11
C ASP A 15 31.20 -1.49 3.92
N LEU A 16 32.00 -0.66 3.24
CA LEU A 16 32.96 -1.11 2.22
C LEU A 16 34.22 -1.73 2.85
N ARG A 17 34.58 -1.32 4.09
CA ARG A 17 35.69 -1.91 4.85
C ARG A 17 35.32 -3.28 5.43
N ASP A 18 34.06 -3.49 5.77
CA ASP A 18 33.51 -4.75 6.30
C ASP A 18 32.80 -5.61 5.24
N PHE A 19 33.12 -5.40 3.96
CA PHE A 19 32.48 -6.12 2.86
C PHE A 19 32.89 -7.59 2.82
N HIS A 20 31.89 -8.49 2.74
CA HIS A 20 32.11 -9.92 2.51
C HIS A 20 31.24 -10.39 1.34
N TYR A 21 31.86 -10.99 0.32
CA TYR A 21 31.20 -11.35 -0.94
C TYR A 21 30.04 -12.35 -0.76
N ASP A 22 30.05 -13.12 0.33
CA ASP A 22 28.98 -14.08 0.67
C ASP A 22 27.69 -13.45 1.22
N THR A 23 27.65 -12.14 1.43
CA THR A 23 26.47 -11.44 1.96
C THR A 23 25.35 -11.26 0.92
N HIS A 24 24.09 -11.16 1.38
CA HIS A 24 22.89 -11.15 0.53
C HIS A 24 22.57 -9.77 -0.11
N LYS A 25 23.53 -8.84 -0.16
CA LYS A 25 23.29 -7.40 -0.46
C LYS A 25 23.26 -7.03 -1.96
N PHE A 26 23.43 -7.97 -2.90
CA PHE A 26 23.56 -7.69 -4.34
C PHE A 26 22.23 -7.51 -5.10
N GLY A 27 21.08 -7.70 -4.43
CA GLY A 27 19.77 -7.68 -5.06
C GLY A 27 19.43 -6.38 -5.79
N GLY A 28 19.87 -5.24 -5.25
CA GLY A 28 19.67 -3.94 -5.87
C GLY A 28 20.65 -3.65 -7.01
N LEU A 29 21.90 -4.12 -6.94
CA LEU A 29 22.91 -3.87 -7.98
C LEU A 29 22.49 -4.42 -9.34
N ARG A 30 21.87 -5.60 -9.35
CA ARG A 30 21.28 -6.21 -10.57
C ARG A 30 20.21 -5.31 -11.19
N PHE A 31 19.32 -4.78 -10.37
CA PHE A 31 18.23 -3.93 -10.80
C PHE A 31 18.75 -2.61 -11.42
N PHE A 32 19.75 -1.99 -10.80
CA PHE A 32 20.43 -0.80 -11.34
C PHE A 32 21.13 -1.09 -12.67
N LEU A 33 21.72 -2.28 -12.82
CA LEU A 33 22.39 -2.73 -14.03
C LEU A 33 21.44 -2.95 -15.21
N GLU A 34 20.31 -3.61 -14.97
CA GLU A 34 19.27 -3.80 -15.98
C GLU A 34 18.71 -2.43 -16.44
N LEU A 35 18.56 -1.48 -15.52
CA LEU A 35 18.06 -0.13 -15.79
C LEU A 35 19.09 0.76 -16.53
N ALA A 36 20.36 0.74 -16.14
CA ALA A 36 21.43 1.49 -16.81
C ALA A 36 21.65 1.01 -18.25
N VAL A 37 21.60 -0.31 -18.46
CA VAL A 37 21.71 -0.91 -19.80
C VAL A 37 20.56 -0.48 -20.70
N PHE A 38 19.34 -0.48 -20.18
CA PHE A 38 18.16 -0.03 -20.91
C PHE A 38 18.27 1.45 -21.31
N LEU A 39 18.77 2.31 -20.41
CA LEU A 39 18.92 3.74 -20.69
C LEU A 39 20.02 4.05 -21.70
N ALA A 40 21.17 3.38 -21.61
CA ALA A 40 22.26 3.57 -22.55
C ALA A 40 21.87 3.21 -23.98
N VAL A 41 21.05 2.16 -24.17
CA VAL A 41 20.50 1.78 -25.49
C VAL A 41 19.54 2.84 -26.02
N LYS A 42 18.67 3.38 -25.16
CA LYS A 42 17.64 4.35 -25.57
C LYS A 42 18.19 5.73 -25.89
N LEU A 43 19.20 6.17 -25.13
CA LEU A 43 19.80 7.50 -25.25
C LEU A 43 21.02 7.53 -26.18
N GLY A 44 21.39 6.40 -26.78
CA GLY A 44 22.58 6.30 -27.63
C GLY A 44 23.90 6.51 -26.89
N ILE A 45 23.91 6.41 -25.56
CA ILE A 45 25.08 6.62 -24.71
C ILE A 45 26.05 5.44 -24.86
N ASP A 46 27.35 5.72 -24.78
CA ASP A 46 28.35 4.78 -25.24
C ASP A 46 28.56 3.51 -24.39
N ASN A 47 28.15 3.46 -23.12
CA ASN A 47 28.28 2.23 -22.30
C ASN A 47 27.48 2.29 -20.97
N PRO A 48 27.00 1.14 -20.41
CA PRO A 48 26.88 -0.18 -21.03
C PRO A 48 25.64 -0.34 -21.92
N LYS A 49 25.82 -0.64 -23.22
CA LYS A 49 24.71 -0.87 -24.18
C LYS A 49 24.04 -2.26 -24.06
N SER A 50 24.60 -3.18 -23.28
CA SER A 50 24.03 -4.51 -23.01
C SER A 50 24.62 -5.08 -21.73
N SER A 51 23.96 -6.08 -21.12
CA SER A 51 24.56 -6.80 -19.99
C SER A 51 25.90 -7.44 -20.38
N ILE A 52 26.03 -7.94 -21.62
CA ILE A 52 27.29 -8.47 -22.14
C ILE A 52 28.37 -7.38 -22.21
N SER A 53 28.05 -6.17 -22.65
CA SER A 53 29.02 -5.06 -22.70
C SER A 53 29.41 -4.57 -21.31
N PHE A 54 28.48 -4.62 -20.35
CA PHE A 54 28.78 -4.37 -18.94
C PHE A 54 29.81 -5.38 -18.41
N PHE A 55 29.59 -6.67 -18.57
CA PHE A 55 30.54 -7.67 -18.08
C PHE A 55 31.90 -7.58 -18.82
N ARG A 56 31.93 -7.14 -20.08
CA ARG A 56 33.18 -6.81 -20.79
C ARG A 56 33.88 -5.58 -20.21
N MET A 57 33.14 -4.55 -19.83
CA MET A 57 33.66 -3.35 -19.18
C MET A 57 34.28 -3.71 -17.81
N CYS A 58 33.55 -4.45 -16.97
CA CYS A 58 34.06 -4.97 -15.71
C CYS A 58 35.31 -5.81 -15.89
N ARG A 59 35.32 -6.72 -16.89
CA ARG A 59 36.50 -7.50 -17.23
C ARG A 59 37.69 -6.60 -17.60
N LYS A 60 37.47 -5.58 -18.44
CA LYS A 60 38.55 -4.68 -18.89
C LYS A 60 39.21 -3.98 -17.70
N PHE A 61 38.41 -3.44 -16.79
CA PHE A 61 38.90 -2.86 -15.54
C PHE A 61 39.69 -3.88 -14.70
N LEU A 62 39.14 -5.08 -14.49
CA LEU A 62 39.82 -6.12 -13.70
C LEU A 62 41.18 -6.54 -14.28
N VAL A 63 41.35 -6.52 -15.61
CA VAL A 63 42.63 -6.86 -16.27
C VAL A 63 43.72 -5.80 -16.02
N GLU A 64 43.32 -4.57 -15.73
CA GLU A 64 44.21 -3.44 -15.45
C GLU A 64 44.72 -3.43 -14.00
N ILE A 65 44.14 -4.24 -13.10
CA ILE A 65 44.59 -4.38 -11.71
C ILE A 65 45.84 -5.28 -11.66
N GLU A 66 47.02 -4.67 -11.50
CA GLU A 66 48.30 -5.41 -11.49
C GLU A 66 48.36 -6.53 -10.44
N GLY A 67 47.89 -6.25 -9.21
CA GLY A 67 47.87 -7.22 -8.11
C GLY A 67 47.00 -8.45 -8.39
N LEU A 68 45.97 -8.32 -9.23
CA LEU A 68 45.05 -9.41 -9.54
C LEU A 68 45.73 -10.49 -10.41
N ARG A 69 46.74 -10.12 -11.22
CA ARG A 69 47.46 -11.06 -12.10
C ARG A 69 48.25 -12.11 -11.33
N ALA A 70 48.63 -11.83 -10.07
CA ALA A 70 49.28 -12.81 -9.20
C ALA A 70 48.39 -14.06 -8.95
N TYR A 71 47.07 -13.90 -9.10
CA TYR A 71 46.09 -14.94 -8.90
C TYR A 71 45.71 -15.70 -10.17
N ASP A 72 46.25 -15.32 -11.34
CA ASP A 72 45.97 -16.02 -12.60
C ASP A 72 46.28 -17.52 -12.47
N GLY A 73 45.36 -18.32 -13.00
CA GLY A 73 45.55 -19.76 -13.13
C GLY A 73 46.11 -20.10 -14.51
N TYR A 74 46.70 -21.29 -14.64
CA TYR A 74 47.22 -21.80 -15.92
C TYR A 74 46.18 -21.78 -17.06
N LYS A 75 44.89 -21.96 -16.72
CA LYS A 75 43.80 -22.08 -17.70
C LYS A 75 42.83 -20.90 -17.72
N TYR A 76 42.70 -20.16 -16.60
CA TYR A 76 41.68 -19.13 -16.44
C TYR A 76 42.26 -17.89 -15.75
N PRO A 77 42.04 -16.69 -16.32
CA PRO A 77 42.51 -15.46 -15.70
C PRO A 77 41.67 -15.12 -14.45
N ALA A 78 42.33 -14.56 -13.44
CA ALA A 78 41.71 -14.10 -12.21
C ALA A 78 40.63 -13.04 -12.48
N SER A 79 40.87 -12.16 -13.46
CA SER A 79 39.87 -11.20 -13.93
C SER A 79 38.58 -11.87 -14.40
N GLY A 80 38.68 -13.03 -15.04
CA GLY A 80 37.51 -13.77 -15.52
C GLY A 80 36.77 -14.49 -14.39
N MET A 81 37.50 -15.02 -13.43
CA MET A 81 36.94 -15.67 -12.24
C MET A 81 36.18 -14.68 -11.34
N ILE A 82 36.74 -13.49 -11.07
CA ILE A 82 36.04 -12.45 -10.31
C ILE A 82 34.77 -11.98 -11.02
N ASN A 83 34.88 -11.74 -12.33
CA ASN A 83 33.74 -11.32 -13.14
C ASN A 83 32.63 -12.38 -13.17
N PHE A 84 32.99 -13.66 -13.16
CA PHE A 84 32.06 -14.78 -13.03
C PHE A 84 31.36 -14.82 -11.67
N LEU A 85 32.08 -14.60 -10.57
CA LEU A 85 31.47 -14.56 -9.23
C LEU A 85 30.46 -13.41 -9.12
N LEU A 86 30.76 -12.24 -9.71
CA LEU A 86 29.80 -11.15 -9.84
C LEU A 86 28.57 -11.58 -10.66
N PHE A 87 28.79 -12.25 -11.80
CA PHE A 87 27.73 -12.78 -12.66
C PHE A 87 26.80 -13.74 -11.93
N VAL A 88 27.35 -14.71 -11.19
CA VAL A 88 26.57 -15.68 -10.39
C VAL A 88 25.63 -14.96 -9.41
N ARG A 89 26.15 -13.96 -8.71
CA ARG A 89 25.40 -13.19 -7.71
C ARG A 89 24.33 -12.30 -8.35
N LEU A 90 24.68 -11.55 -9.40
CA LEU A 90 23.74 -10.68 -10.10
C LEU A 90 22.60 -11.49 -10.75
N CYS A 91 22.91 -12.61 -11.39
CA CYS A 91 21.90 -13.45 -12.02
C CYS A 91 21.09 -14.29 -11.03
N ARG A 92 21.46 -14.27 -9.73
CA ARG A 92 20.79 -15.03 -8.64
C ARG A 92 20.73 -16.53 -8.92
N PHE A 93 21.81 -17.10 -9.46
CA PHE A 93 21.91 -18.55 -9.57
C PHE A 93 21.93 -19.17 -8.16
N LYS A 94 21.25 -20.31 -7.98
CA LYS A 94 21.18 -21.00 -6.69
C LYS A 94 22.55 -21.52 -6.25
N THR A 95 23.35 -21.96 -7.22
CA THR A 95 24.73 -22.41 -7.00
C THR A 95 25.68 -21.85 -8.08
N ARG A 96 26.98 -21.89 -7.82
CA ARG A 96 28.00 -21.56 -8.84
C ARG A 96 27.92 -22.51 -10.03
N GLU A 97 27.62 -23.79 -9.78
CA GLU A 97 27.46 -24.82 -10.81
C GLU A 97 26.33 -24.50 -11.79
N ASP A 98 25.21 -23.95 -11.31
CA ASP A 98 24.12 -23.51 -12.18
C ASP A 98 24.57 -22.38 -13.13
N GLY A 99 25.39 -21.46 -12.62
CA GLY A 99 26.02 -20.42 -13.42
C GLY A 99 26.99 -20.98 -14.48
N LEU A 100 27.79 -21.99 -14.12
CA LEU A 100 28.71 -22.64 -15.06
C LEU A 100 27.95 -23.41 -16.16
N LYS A 101 26.91 -24.18 -15.80
CA LYS A 101 26.03 -24.87 -16.77
C LYS A 101 25.36 -23.89 -17.73
N PHE A 102 25.01 -22.69 -17.26
CA PHE A 102 24.50 -21.63 -18.12
C PHE A 102 25.56 -21.16 -19.12
N LEU A 103 26.79 -20.92 -18.69
CA LEU A 103 27.87 -20.47 -19.58
C LEU A 103 28.26 -21.52 -20.62
N GLU A 104 28.21 -22.81 -20.29
CA GLU A 104 28.45 -23.91 -21.23
C GLU A 104 27.48 -23.85 -22.42
N ARG A 105 26.23 -23.49 -22.14
CA ARG A 105 25.18 -23.37 -23.14
C ARG A 105 25.26 -22.04 -23.90
N HIS A 106 25.95 -21.03 -23.36
CA HIS A 106 25.88 -19.65 -23.84
C HIS A 106 27.28 -19.05 -24.05
N LYS A 107 27.95 -19.47 -25.14
CA LYS A 107 29.34 -19.07 -25.47
C LYS A 107 29.59 -17.55 -25.46
N GLY A 108 28.61 -16.74 -25.88
CA GLY A 108 28.74 -15.28 -25.86
C GLY A 108 28.96 -14.70 -24.45
N TRP A 109 28.30 -15.27 -23.45
CA TRP A 109 28.47 -14.91 -22.03
C TRP A 109 29.78 -15.41 -21.47
N SER A 110 30.17 -16.64 -21.83
CA SER A 110 31.46 -17.22 -21.46
C SER A 110 32.63 -16.32 -21.91
N ILE A 111 32.62 -15.86 -23.17
CA ILE A 111 33.61 -14.93 -23.72
C ILE A 111 33.56 -13.56 -23.04
N ALA A 112 32.36 -13.04 -22.77
CA ALA A 112 32.18 -11.75 -22.10
C ALA A 112 32.81 -11.73 -20.70
N LEU A 113 32.67 -12.84 -19.98
CA LEU A 113 33.25 -12.99 -18.65
C LEU A 113 34.75 -13.24 -18.68
N GLY A 114 35.31 -13.78 -19.76
CA GLY A 114 36.75 -13.98 -19.93
C GLY A 114 37.19 -15.41 -20.18
N PHE A 115 36.25 -16.32 -20.44
CA PHE A 115 36.50 -17.74 -20.63
C PHE A 115 36.58 -18.08 -22.12
N ASN A 116 37.69 -17.69 -22.75
CA ASN A 116 37.91 -17.94 -24.18
C ASN A 116 38.21 -19.41 -24.50
N ASN A 117 38.77 -20.16 -23.54
CA ASN A 117 39.27 -21.53 -23.72
C ASN A 117 38.39 -22.58 -23.01
N GLY A 118 37.08 -22.33 -22.97
CA GLY A 118 36.10 -23.17 -22.28
C GLY A 118 35.72 -22.65 -20.89
N VAL A 119 34.61 -23.14 -20.35
CA VAL A 119 34.08 -22.74 -19.03
C VAL A 119 34.88 -23.46 -17.93
N PRO A 120 35.17 -22.82 -16.78
CA PRO A 120 35.81 -23.49 -15.64
C PRO A 120 34.92 -24.57 -15.04
N HIS A 121 35.53 -25.62 -14.49
CA HIS A 121 34.81 -26.55 -13.62
C HIS A 121 34.62 -25.90 -12.24
N GLU A 122 33.63 -26.36 -11.47
CA GLU A 122 33.38 -25.85 -10.10
C GLU A 122 34.67 -25.87 -9.28
N SER A 123 35.37 -26.99 -9.32
CA SER A 123 36.62 -27.20 -8.56
C SER A 123 37.72 -26.20 -8.93
N ASP A 124 37.74 -25.68 -10.15
CA ASP A 124 38.66 -24.61 -10.56
C ASP A 124 38.28 -23.28 -9.92
N VAL A 125 36.98 -22.97 -9.86
CA VAL A 125 36.45 -21.77 -9.20
C VAL A 125 36.69 -21.84 -7.68
N THR A 126 36.48 -23.01 -7.07
CA THR A 126 36.74 -23.22 -5.63
C THR A 126 38.22 -23.06 -5.31
N LYS A 127 39.12 -23.64 -6.12
CA LYS A 127 40.56 -23.45 -5.97
C LYS A 127 40.95 -21.97 -6.11
N PHE A 128 40.36 -21.26 -7.06
CA PHE A 128 40.58 -19.83 -7.24
C PHE A 128 40.15 -19.04 -6.00
N VAL A 129 38.91 -19.22 -5.53
CA VAL A 129 38.40 -18.53 -4.33
C VAL A 129 39.29 -18.78 -3.11
N ASN A 130 39.72 -20.02 -2.91
CA ASN A 130 40.61 -20.37 -1.81
C ASN A 130 42.02 -19.76 -1.97
N LYS A 131 42.53 -19.67 -3.21
CA LYS A 131 43.84 -19.07 -3.51
C LYS A 131 43.84 -17.56 -3.29
N VAL A 132 42.75 -16.87 -3.67
CA VAL A 132 42.60 -15.41 -3.51
C VAL A 132 42.28 -15.04 -2.06
N GLY A 133 41.49 -15.87 -1.37
CA GLY A 133 41.20 -15.70 0.05
C GLY A 133 40.61 -14.33 0.37
N VAL A 134 41.17 -13.66 1.37
CA VAL A 134 40.71 -12.36 1.87
C VAL A 134 40.85 -11.22 0.87
N ASP A 135 41.76 -11.34 -0.10
CA ASP A 135 41.94 -10.33 -1.16
C ASP A 135 40.73 -10.29 -2.11
N LEU A 136 39.88 -11.32 -2.09
CA LEU A 136 38.70 -11.40 -2.96
C LEU A 136 37.76 -10.23 -2.70
N ASP A 137 37.52 -9.92 -1.42
CA ASP A 137 36.65 -8.82 -1.01
C ASP A 137 37.25 -7.47 -1.43
N VAL A 138 38.57 -7.31 -1.34
CA VAL A 138 39.30 -6.11 -1.78
C VAL A 138 39.08 -5.85 -3.27
N TYR A 139 39.25 -6.87 -4.11
CA TYR A 139 39.03 -6.73 -5.55
C TYR A 139 37.55 -6.52 -5.90
N PHE A 140 36.62 -7.10 -5.14
CA PHE A 140 35.19 -6.85 -5.32
C PHE A 140 34.81 -5.42 -4.95
N VAL A 141 35.36 -4.86 -3.87
CA VAL A 141 35.14 -3.45 -3.49
C VAL A 141 35.66 -2.50 -4.56
N GLN A 142 36.85 -2.77 -5.11
CA GLN A 142 37.40 -2.01 -6.23
C GLN A 142 36.50 -2.09 -7.47
N LEU A 143 35.98 -3.27 -7.79
CA LEU A 143 35.04 -3.47 -8.89
C LEU A 143 33.73 -2.71 -8.68
N LEU A 144 33.18 -2.70 -7.45
CA LEU A 144 31.96 -1.97 -7.14
C LEU A 144 32.15 -0.44 -7.22
N ARG A 145 33.30 0.08 -6.77
CA ARG A 145 33.66 1.49 -6.95
C ARG A 145 33.76 1.86 -8.43
N PHE A 146 34.43 1.03 -9.21
CA PHE A 146 34.51 1.20 -10.66
C PHE A 146 33.12 1.24 -11.30
N ILE A 147 32.22 0.32 -10.94
CA ILE A 147 30.84 0.29 -11.43
C ILE A 147 30.10 1.58 -11.04
N HIS A 148 30.23 2.03 -9.79
CA HIS A 148 29.59 3.24 -9.31
C HIS A 148 30.05 4.49 -10.07
N GLU A 149 31.35 4.61 -10.37
CA GLU A 149 31.94 5.75 -11.05
C GLU A 149 31.66 5.77 -12.56
N ASN A 150 31.52 4.59 -13.19
CA ASN A 150 31.45 4.45 -14.64
C ASN A 150 30.04 4.12 -15.17
N VAL A 151 29.08 3.90 -14.27
CA VAL A 151 27.66 3.81 -14.62
C VAL A 151 26.99 5.11 -14.19
N GLN A 152 26.61 5.98 -15.14
CA GLN A 152 25.95 7.25 -14.83
C GLN A 152 24.58 7.00 -14.17
N ILE A 153 24.47 7.27 -12.86
CA ILE A 153 23.29 6.98 -12.03
C ILE A 153 22.46 8.25 -11.73
N GLU A 154 22.96 9.45 -12.02
CA GLU A 154 22.30 10.71 -11.62
C GLU A 154 20.95 10.95 -12.33
N GLY A 155 20.74 10.39 -13.53
CA GLY A 155 19.42 10.36 -14.20
C GLY A 155 18.50 9.20 -13.77
N ILE A 156 19.01 8.24 -12.99
CA ILE A 156 18.30 7.00 -12.62
C ILE A 156 17.28 7.23 -11.50
N LYS A 157 17.44 8.25 -10.66
CA LYS A 157 16.42 8.63 -9.65
C LYS A 157 15.10 9.06 -10.31
N ALA A 158 15.17 9.75 -11.45
CA ALA A 158 14.01 10.13 -12.26
C ALA A 158 13.53 8.98 -13.17
N PHE A 159 14.40 8.04 -13.57
CA PHE A 159 14.04 6.91 -14.44
C PHE A 159 13.61 5.62 -13.72
N HIS A 160 13.81 5.52 -12.40
CA HIS A 160 13.24 4.52 -11.48
C HIS A 160 11.71 4.33 -11.65
N ILE A 161 11.12 5.32 -12.30
CA ILE A 161 9.71 5.60 -12.50
C ILE A 161 9.27 5.19 -13.91
N ILE A 162 10.06 5.51 -14.92
CA ILE A 162 9.68 5.52 -16.34
C ILE A 162 9.92 4.17 -17.04
N GLY A 163 10.97 3.41 -16.67
CA GLY A 163 11.33 2.15 -17.33
C GLY A 163 10.25 1.05 -17.21
N PHE A 164 9.56 0.99 -16.08
CA PHE A 164 8.54 -0.04 -15.82
C PHE A 164 7.20 0.26 -16.53
N LEU A 165 6.92 1.55 -16.75
CA LEU A 165 5.72 2.03 -17.43
C LEU A 165 5.85 1.97 -18.97
N GLN A 166 7.05 1.81 -19.52
CA GLN A 166 7.27 1.70 -20.98
C GLN A 166 7.35 0.26 -21.52
N HIS A 167 7.54 -0.76 -20.67
CA HIS A 167 7.37 -2.17 -21.08
C HIS A 167 5.91 -2.64 -21.10
N SER A 168 4.97 -1.74 -20.81
CA SER A 168 3.53 -2.01 -20.75
C SER A 168 2.76 -1.59 -22.01
N ASN A 169 3.41 -1.58 -23.17
CA ASN A 169 2.73 -1.53 -24.48
C ASN A 169 2.15 -2.89 -24.93
N ARG A 170 1.87 -3.82 -24.00
CA ARG A 170 1.26 -5.13 -24.28
C ARG A 170 0.07 -5.46 -23.37
N PHE A 171 -0.67 -4.44 -22.91
CA PHE A 171 -1.79 -4.61 -21.98
C PHE A 171 -3.13 -4.78 -22.71
N GLY A 172 -3.22 -5.89 -23.44
CA GLY A 172 -4.47 -6.60 -23.64
C GLY A 172 -4.12 -8.07 -23.46
N VAL A 173 -4.50 -8.66 -22.32
CA VAL A 173 -4.24 -10.07 -21.91
C VAL A 173 -3.30 -10.83 -22.87
N ARG A 174 -2.03 -10.42 -22.83
CA ARG A 174 -0.87 -11.16 -23.32
C ARG A 174 0.18 -10.81 -22.29
N ILE A 175 0.15 -11.55 -21.18
CA ILE A 175 1.38 -11.82 -20.43
C ILE A 175 2.38 -12.23 -21.52
N THR A 176 3.45 -11.47 -21.69
CA THR A 176 4.47 -11.82 -22.67
C THR A 176 5.72 -12.17 -21.92
N THR A 177 6.04 -13.45 -21.91
CA THR A 177 7.22 -14.01 -21.25
C THR A 177 8.41 -13.90 -22.19
N ARG A 178 9.11 -12.76 -22.14
CA ARG A 178 10.55 -12.77 -22.50
C ARG A 178 11.49 -12.62 -21.32
N THR A 179 10.93 -12.40 -20.15
CA THR A 179 11.59 -12.62 -18.86
C THR A 179 10.59 -13.38 -18.02
N GLY A 180 10.91 -14.59 -17.58
CA GLY A 180 10.03 -15.39 -16.73
C GLY A 180 9.56 -14.57 -15.53
N THR A 181 8.33 -14.09 -15.59
CA THR A 181 7.61 -13.61 -14.42
C THR A 181 7.33 -14.85 -13.57
N LYS A 182 7.45 -14.73 -12.25
CA LYS A 182 7.22 -15.82 -11.27
C LYS A 182 5.81 -16.46 -11.32
N PHE A 183 4.95 -16.04 -12.25
CA PHE A 183 3.58 -16.54 -12.46
C PHE A 183 3.51 -17.69 -13.48
N THR A 184 4.60 -18.05 -14.16
CA THR A 184 4.58 -18.99 -15.30
C THR A 184 4.93 -20.44 -14.96
N SER A 185 5.05 -20.80 -13.69
CA SER A 185 5.40 -22.18 -13.27
C SER A 185 4.20 -23.03 -12.83
N TYR A 186 2.96 -22.53 -12.93
CA TYR A 186 1.77 -23.36 -12.75
C TYR A 186 1.80 -24.49 -13.79
N ARG A 187 1.73 -25.76 -13.31
CA ARG A 187 2.10 -27.01 -14.02
C ARG A 187 2.14 -26.89 -15.55
N ARG A 188 3.34 -27.03 -16.14
CA ARG A 188 3.60 -27.30 -17.58
C ARG A 188 2.79 -28.47 -18.20
N GLY A 189 1.92 -29.14 -17.44
CA GLY A 189 1.01 -30.20 -17.90
C GLY A 189 -0.49 -29.83 -17.95
N LYS A 190 -0.97 -28.74 -17.32
CA LYS A 190 -2.39 -28.36 -17.36
C LYS A 190 -2.63 -27.37 -18.50
N LYS A 191 -3.32 -27.80 -19.57
CA LYS A 191 -3.72 -26.93 -20.70
C LYS A 191 -4.86 -25.97 -20.35
N ARG A 192 -5.68 -26.32 -19.36
CA ARG A 192 -6.83 -25.53 -18.91
C ARG A 192 -7.10 -25.71 -17.42
N ALA A 193 -7.68 -24.70 -16.78
CA ALA A 193 -8.25 -24.79 -15.43
C ALA A 193 -9.45 -23.85 -15.27
N SER A 194 -10.31 -24.10 -14.30
CA SER A 194 -11.39 -23.18 -13.94
C SER A 194 -10.97 -22.25 -12.81
N THR A 195 -11.47 -21.02 -12.82
CA THR A 195 -11.36 -20.09 -11.68
C THR A 195 -12.71 -19.44 -11.43
N HIS A 196 -13.00 -19.17 -10.15
CA HIS A 196 -14.15 -18.38 -9.71
C HIS A 196 -13.79 -16.92 -9.42
N TRP A 197 -12.51 -16.58 -9.57
CA TRP A 197 -11.91 -15.31 -9.17
C TRP A 197 -11.34 -14.51 -10.34
N ALA A 198 -11.84 -14.73 -11.56
CA ALA A 198 -11.28 -14.14 -12.79
C ALA A 198 -11.11 -12.61 -12.70
N GLY A 199 -12.00 -11.90 -11.99
CA GLY A 199 -11.90 -10.45 -11.80
C GLY A 199 -10.78 -9.98 -10.88
N MET A 200 -10.14 -10.87 -10.10
CA MET A 200 -8.94 -10.55 -9.31
C MET A 200 -7.76 -10.13 -10.20
N THR A 201 -7.72 -10.56 -11.46
CA THR A 201 -6.73 -10.10 -12.44
C THR A 201 -6.78 -8.57 -12.64
N LEU A 202 -7.96 -7.97 -12.57
CA LEU A 202 -8.13 -6.51 -12.69
C LEU A 202 -7.44 -5.76 -11.54
N ILE A 203 -7.44 -6.34 -10.33
CA ILE A 203 -6.70 -5.78 -9.20
C ILE A 203 -5.20 -5.85 -9.48
N LEU A 204 -4.70 -6.99 -9.97
CA LEU A 204 -3.28 -7.11 -10.33
C LEU A 204 -2.89 -6.06 -11.37
N ASP A 205 -3.67 -5.92 -12.44
CA ASP A 205 -3.40 -4.93 -13.49
C ASP A 205 -3.32 -3.51 -12.93
N ALA A 206 -4.25 -3.14 -12.04
CA ALA A 206 -4.21 -1.85 -11.37
C ALA A 206 -3.00 -1.70 -10.44
N LEU A 207 -2.71 -2.69 -9.58
CA LEU A 207 -1.62 -2.62 -8.61
C LEU A 207 -0.24 -2.60 -9.28
N TYR A 208 -0.04 -3.41 -10.33
CA TYR A 208 1.18 -3.38 -11.14
C TYR A 208 1.29 -2.08 -11.94
N GLY A 209 0.19 -1.65 -12.58
CA GLY A 209 0.15 -0.41 -13.35
C GLY A 209 0.49 0.83 -12.52
N LEU A 210 0.15 0.81 -11.23
CA LEU A 210 0.46 1.85 -10.24
C LEU A 210 1.77 1.61 -9.45
N GLY A 211 2.48 0.51 -9.68
CA GLY A 211 3.75 0.19 -9.00
C GLY A 211 3.63 -0.23 -7.53
N ILE A 212 2.43 -0.54 -7.03
CA ILE A 212 2.17 -0.82 -5.61
C ILE A 212 2.71 -2.20 -5.19
N ILE A 213 2.75 -3.19 -6.10
CA ILE A 213 3.25 -4.54 -5.79
C ILE A 213 4.69 -4.50 -5.24
N ASN A 214 5.53 -3.60 -5.75
CA ASN A 214 6.91 -3.46 -5.29
C ASN A 214 7.00 -2.97 -3.84
N LEU A 215 6.07 -2.12 -3.42
CA LEU A 215 5.98 -1.66 -2.02
C LEU A 215 5.55 -2.80 -1.10
N ILE A 216 4.70 -3.71 -1.58
CA ILE A 216 4.30 -4.92 -0.84
C ILE A 216 5.46 -5.91 -0.75
N GLU A 217 6.29 -6.06 -1.79
CA GLU A 217 7.48 -6.93 -1.77
C GLU A 217 8.52 -6.47 -0.74
N ASN A 218 8.57 -5.16 -0.46
CA ASN A 218 9.51 -4.56 0.50
C ASN A 218 9.04 -4.64 1.97
N ILE A 219 7.87 -5.23 2.26
CA ILE A 219 7.42 -5.42 3.65
C ILE A 219 8.39 -6.36 4.37
N THR A 220 9.09 -5.84 5.37
CA THR A 220 10.06 -6.61 6.17
C THR A 220 9.37 -7.37 7.31
N ALA A 221 9.98 -8.48 7.71
CA ALA A 221 9.66 -9.16 8.96
C ALA A 221 10.91 -9.32 9.82
N LYS A 222 10.71 -9.26 11.13
CA LYS A 222 11.78 -9.37 12.14
C LYS A 222 12.55 -10.69 12.10
N LYS A 223 11.93 -11.75 11.57
CA LYS A 223 12.51 -13.09 11.53
C LYS A 223 12.32 -13.68 10.14
N LYS A 224 13.37 -14.34 9.63
CA LYS A 224 13.32 -15.08 8.36
C LYS A 224 12.12 -16.04 8.38
N ILE A 225 11.19 -15.89 7.45
CA ILE A 225 10.08 -16.81 7.26
C ILE A 225 10.65 -18.16 6.78
N ARG A 226 10.14 -19.27 7.32
CA ARG A 226 10.58 -20.61 6.91
C ARG A 226 9.72 -21.05 5.72
N GLY A 227 10.33 -21.56 4.66
CA GLY A 227 9.62 -22.14 3.52
C GLY A 227 9.16 -21.15 2.45
N TYR A 228 8.65 -19.97 2.83
CA TYR A 228 8.02 -19.03 1.88
C TYR A 228 8.68 -17.63 1.84
N PRO A 229 8.81 -17.02 0.64
CA PRO A 229 9.07 -15.59 0.47
C PRO A 229 8.07 -14.69 1.20
N MET A 230 8.54 -13.56 1.73
CA MET A 230 7.73 -12.53 2.39
C MET A 230 6.52 -12.07 1.57
N LEU A 231 6.76 -11.86 0.27
CA LEU A 231 5.75 -11.44 -0.68
C LEU A 231 4.59 -12.46 -0.77
N GLN A 232 4.89 -13.77 -0.75
CA GLN A 232 3.85 -14.80 -0.79
C GLN A 232 2.92 -14.68 0.43
N ILE A 233 3.48 -14.66 1.63
CA ILE A 233 2.70 -14.55 2.87
C ILE A 233 1.90 -13.24 2.90
N SER A 234 2.52 -12.12 2.54
CA SER A 234 1.84 -10.82 2.51
C SER A 234 0.67 -10.81 1.52
N LEU A 235 0.87 -11.33 0.30
CA LEU A 235 -0.18 -11.43 -0.71
C LEU A 235 -1.28 -12.41 -0.29
N THR A 236 -0.96 -13.55 0.31
CA THR A 236 -1.95 -14.50 0.83
C THR A 236 -2.85 -13.87 1.89
N LEU A 237 -2.28 -13.09 2.82
CA LEU A 237 -3.06 -12.36 3.83
C LEU A 237 -3.90 -11.24 3.20
N ILE A 238 -3.38 -10.50 2.23
CA ILE A 238 -4.14 -9.46 1.51
C ILE A 238 -5.28 -10.10 0.70
N VAL A 239 -5.04 -11.22 0.03
CA VAL A 239 -6.05 -11.98 -0.73
C VAL A 239 -7.17 -12.45 0.19
N LYS A 240 -6.86 -12.98 1.38
CA LYS A 240 -7.89 -13.32 2.38
C LYS A 240 -8.86 -12.17 2.61
N MET A 241 -8.32 -10.97 2.85
CA MET A 241 -9.11 -9.78 3.16
C MET A 241 -9.92 -9.32 1.95
N ILE A 242 -9.31 -9.26 0.77
CA ILE A 242 -9.96 -8.81 -0.48
C ILE A 242 -11.06 -9.79 -0.90
N SER A 243 -10.79 -11.09 -0.88
CA SER A 243 -11.74 -12.15 -1.23
C SER A 243 -12.87 -12.27 -0.21
N GLY A 244 -12.62 -11.87 1.03
CA GLY A 244 -13.61 -11.95 2.11
C GLY A 244 -13.77 -13.35 2.64
N LEU A 245 -12.65 -14.05 2.78
CA LEU A 245 -12.61 -15.36 3.43
C LEU A 245 -12.54 -15.13 4.94
N GLU A 246 -13.41 -15.80 5.69
CA GLU A 246 -13.67 -15.53 7.09
C GLU A 246 -12.47 -15.90 7.97
N ASP A 247 -11.90 -17.08 7.73
CA ASP A 247 -10.80 -17.63 8.51
C ASP A 247 -9.65 -18.15 7.63
N LEU A 248 -8.61 -18.69 8.27
CA LEU A 248 -7.43 -19.21 7.58
C LEU A 248 -7.66 -20.59 6.92
N HIS A 249 -8.66 -21.37 7.37
CA HIS A 249 -9.00 -22.64 6.73
C HIS A 249 -9.65 -22.41 5.37
N GLU A 250 -10.59 -21.48 5.30
CA GLU A 250 -11.23 -21.09 4.04
C GLU A 250 -10.18 -20.53 3.06
N LEU A 251 -9.19 -19.78 3.55
CA LEU A 251 -8.08 -19.28 2.74
C LEU A 251 -7.19 -20.38 2.19
N GLU A 252 -6.76 -21.33 3.02
CA GLU A 252 -5.93 -22.46 2.58
C GLU A 252 -6.65 -23.25 1.47
N ASN A 253 -7.91 -23.64 1.71
CA ASN A 253 -8.72 -24.39 0.75
C ASN A 253 -8.91 -23.62 -0.56
N GLU A 254 -9.33 -22.35 -0.50
CA GLU A 254 -9.59 -21.56 -1.72
C GLU A 254 -8.32 -21.29 -2.52
N VAL A 255 -7.16 -21.09 -1.87
CA VAL A 255 -5.88 -20.89 -2.56
C VAL A 255 -5.36 -22.21 -3.14
N GLU A 256 -5.58 -23.34 -2.48
CA GLU A 256 -5.22 -24.67 -3.00
C GLU A 256 -6.09 -25.05 -4.21
N ASP A 257 -7.39 -24.77 -4.15
CA ASP A 257 -8.37 -25.15 -5.17
C ASP A 257 -8.38 -24.20 -6.39
N ASP A 258 -8.23 -22.88 -6.19
CA ASP A 258 -8.30 -21.89 -7.27
C ASP A 258 -6.92 -21.51 -7.82
N PRO A 259 -6.58 -21.92 -9.06
CA PRO A 259 -5.27 -21.69 -9.65
C PRO A 259 -4.94 -20.20 -9.81
N LEU A 260 -5.93 -19.33 -10.02
CA LEU A 260 -5.69 -17.90 -10.17
C LEU A 260 -5.35 -17.26 -8.82
N LEU A 261 -5.98 -17.70 -7.73
CA LEU A 261 -5.63 -17.22 -6.40
C LEU A 261 -4.24 -17.70 -5.97
N ALA A 262 -3.89 -18.97 -6.22
CA ALA A 262 -2.54 -19.47 -6.02
C ALA A 262 -1.50 -18.63 -6.77
N MET A 263 -1.77 -18.35 -8.05
CA MET A 263 -0.95 -17.48 -8.89
C MET A 263 -0.87 -16.06 -8.30
N PHE A 264 -1.98 -15.45 -7.90
CA PHE A 264 -2.00 -14.12 -7.28
C PHE A 264 -1.10 -14.08 -6.04
N CYS A 265 -1.14 -15.13 -5.21
CA CYS A 265 -0.31 -15.27 -4.03
C CYS A 265 1.15 -15.61 -4.35
N THR A 266 1.51 -15.78 -5.63
CA THR A 266 2.83 -16.22 -6.10
C THR A 266 3.24 -17.61 -5.57
N ILE A 267 2.27 -18.49 -5.29
CA ILE A 267 2.48 -19.85 -4.80
C ILE A 267 2.68 -20.80 -5.99
N GLU A 268 3.80 -21.52 -6.01
CA GLU A 268 4.19 -22.41 -7.10
C GLU A 268 3.99 -23.90 -6.72
N ASN A 269 2.79 -24.46 -6.95
CA ASN A 269 2.36 -25.88 -6.81
C ASN A 269 2.60 -26.58 -5.43
N ASP A 270 1.56 -27.29 -4.93
CA ASP A 270 1.45 -28.19 -3.76
C ASP A 270 1.99 -27.70 -2.40
N ASP A 271 2.55 -26.48 -2.33
CA ASP A 271 3.10 -25.85 -1.13
C ASP A 271 2.27 -24.62 -0.75
N THR A 272 0.95 -24.75 -0.65
CA THR A 272 0.12 -23.70 -0.06
C THR A 272 0.51 -23.53 1.41
N PRO A 273 0.80 -22.31 1.89
CA PRO A 273 1.14 -22.11 3.29
C PRO A 273 0.05 -22.66 4.20
N SER A 274 0.38 -23.70 4.98
CA SER A 274 -0.58 -24.27 5.91
C SER A 274 -1.13 -23.21 6.87
N ILE A 275 -2.33 -23.40 7.42
CA ILE A 275 -2.87 -22.51 8.46
C ILE A 275 -1.87 -22.29 9.60
N SER A 276 -1.16 -23.36 9.98
CA SER A 276 -0.17 -23.29 11.05
C SER A 276 1.01 -22.40 10.69
N THR A 277 1.38 -22.35 9.41
CA THR A 277 2.41 -21.47 8.86
C THR A 277 1.91 -20.03 8.82
N LEU A 278 0.74 -19.80 8.22
CA LEU A 278 0.14 -18.45 8.11
C LEU A 278 -0.06 -17.80 9.48
N SER A 279 -0.57 -18.55 10.46
CA SER A 279 -0.77 -18.07 11.83
C SER A 279 0.55 -17.67 12.50
N ARG A 280 1.58 -18.53 12.41
CA ARG A 280 2.92 -18.25 12.97
C ARG A 280 3.66 -17.13 12.24
N ASP A 281 3.42 -16.96 10.95
CA ASP A 281 4.16 -15.98 10.15
C ASP A 281 3.59 -14.57 10.31
N VAL A 282 2.30 -14.41 10.58
CA VAL A 282 1.72 -13.12 11.00
C VAL A 282 2.43 -12.57 12.25
N GLU A 283 2.80 -13.45 13.19
CA GLU A 283 3.54 -13.09 14.41
C GLU A 283 4.99 -12.63 14.14
N ARG A 284 5.56 -12.97 12.98
CA ARG A 284 6.93 -12.57 12.62
C ARG A 284 7.02 -11.14 12.08
N TYR A 285 5.91 -10.58 11.62
CA TYR A 285 5.85 -9.16 11.28
C TYR A 285 5.86 -8.32 12.54
N SER A 286 6.46 -7.13 12.44
CA SER A 286 6.27 -6.11 13.47
C SER A 286 5.27 -5.07 13.04
N VAL A 287 4.48 -4.61 14.01
CA VAL A 287 3.54 -3.51 13.81
C VAL A 287 4.24 -2.24 13.33
N ALA A 288 5.48 -2.00 13.76
CA ALA A 288 6.25 -0.83 13.34
C ALA A 288 6.63 -0.89 11.86
N GLU A 289 7.19 -2.02 11.40
CA GLU A 289 7.57 -2.21 9.99
C GLU A 289 6.33 -2.20 9.07
N LEU A 290 5.22 -2.81 9.50
CA LEU A 290 3.97 -2.76 8.75
C LEU A 290 3.40 -1.35 8.67
N LYS A 291 3.42 -0.58 9.77
CA LYS A 291 2.99 0.82 9.76
C LYS A 291 3.87 1.69 8.85
N GLU A 292 5.18 1.45 8.83
CA GLU A 292 6.09 2.14 7.92
C GLU A 292 5.80 1.78 6.46
N SER A 293 5.52 0.50 6.19
CA SER A 293 5.09 0.05 4.85
C SER A 293 3.77 0.70 4.42
N CYS A 294 2.77 0.78 5.32
CA CYS A 294 1.54 1.53 5.09
C CYS A 294 1.79 2.99 4.78
N LYS A 295 2.70 3.63 5.53
CA LYS A 295 3.10 5.03 5.32
C LYS A 295 3.69 5.23 3.92
N GLN A 296 4.61 4.36 3.49
CA GLN A 296 5.19 4.42 2.15
C GLN A 296 4.14 4.26 1.05
N ILE A 297 3.19 3.32 1.20
CA ILE A 297 2.07 3.16 0.27
C ILE A 297 1.21 4.43 0.21
N LEU A 298 0.87 5.03 1.36
CA LEU A 298 0.06 6.25 1.38
C LEU A 298 0.81 7.46 0.80
N GLN A 299 2.10 7.59 1.05
CA GLN A 299 2.94 8.64 0.45
C GLN A 299 3.02 8.47 -1.06
N TRP A 300 3.20 7.24 -1.54
CA TRP A 300 3.18 6.90 -2.95
C TRP A 300 1.86 7.29 -3.62
N LEU A 301 0.72 6.94 -2.99
CA LEU A 301 -0.59 7.32 -3.50
C LEU A 301 -0.83 8.83 -3.48
N LYS A 302 -0.22 9.56 -2.55
CA LYS A 302 -0.25 11.02 -2.51
C LYS A 302 0.55 11.63 -3.66
N GLU A 303 1.74 11.11 -3.97
CA GLU A 303 2.54 11.54 -5.13
C GLU A 303 1.78 11.37 -6.44
N LEU A 304 1.02 10.27 -6.57
CA LEU A 304 0.11 10.04 -7.69
C LEU A 304 -1.15 10.90 -7.67
N LYS A 305 -1.30 11.82 -6.70
CA LYS A 305 -2.49 12.67 -6.50
C LYS A 305 -3.79 11.87 -6.32
N LEU A 306 -3.67 10.63 -5.82
CA LEU A 306 -4.80 9.75 -5.53
C LEU A 306 -5.35 9.95 -4.12
N ILE A 307 -4.62 10.68 -3.28
CA ILE A 307 -5.01 11.10 -1.94
C ILE A 307 -4.95 12.62 -1.88
N ASP A 308 -6.06 13.23 -1.48
CA ASP A 308 -6.11 14.66 -1.16
C ASP A 308 -5.52 14.88 0.24
N GLY A 309 -6.03 14.17 1.24
CA GLY A 309 -5.51 14.21 2.61
C GLY A 309 -5.67 15.55 3.32
N SER A 310 -6.35 16.54 2.71
CA SER A 310 -6.54 17.86 3.31
C SER A 310 -7.62 17.88 4.37
N VAL A 311 -8.48 16.87 4.35
CA VAL A 311 -9.60 16.68 5.26
C VAL A 311 -9.53 15.28 5.86
N ALA A 312 -9.80 15.15 7.17
CA ALA A 312 -9.92 13.85 7.81
C ALA A 312 -11.09 13.77 8.81
N SER A 313 -11.69 12.59 8.87
CA SER A 313 -12.72 12.19 9.83
C SER A 313 -12.09 11.29 10.87
N ILE A 314 -12.35 11.55 12.15
CA ILE A 314 -11.82 10.77 13.27
C ILE A 314 -12.98 10.19 14.05
N ASP A 315 -12.90 8.90 14.32
CA ASP A 315 -13.89 8.18 15.11
C ASP A 315 -13.28 6.92 15.74
N SER A 316 -14.02 6.30 16.65
CA SER A 316 -13.64 5.06 17.28
C SER A 316 -14.71 3.98 17.15
N SER A 317 -14.30 2.72 17.27
CA SER A 317 -15.21 1.59 17.24
C SER A 317 -14.79 0.50 18.21
N LYS A 318 -15.77 -0.18 18.80
CA LYS A 318 -15.52 -1.35 19.65
C LYS A 318 -15.41 -2.60 18.78
N ILE A 319 -14.38 -3.41 18.99
CA ILE A 319 -14.22 -4.74 18.38
C ILE A 319 -14.41 -5.73 19.50
N TYR A 320 -15.43 -6.59 19.39
CA TYR A 320 -15.72 -7.60 20.39
C TYR A 320 -14.93 -8.87 20.08
N THR A 321 -14.39 -9.50 21.10
CA THR A 321 -13.69 -10.79 20.97
C THR A 321 -14.56 -11.87 21.61
N GLU A 322 -14.75 -12.98 20.90
CA GLU A 322 -15.49 -14.14 21.40
C GLU A 322 -14.53 -15.28 21.78
N GLY A 323 -14.90 -16.09 22.77
CA GLY A 323 -14.11 -17.26 23.19
C GLY A 323 -12.96 -16.95 24.16
N LYS A 324 -11.81 -17.61 23.98
CA LYS A 324 -10.66 -17.53 24.90
C LYS A 324 -10.08 -16.12 24.93
N VAL A 325 -9.63 -15.69 26.10
CA VAL A 325 -9.06 -14.35 26.32
C VAL A 325 -7.87 -14.10 25.38
N GLN A 326 -7.99 -13.04 24.58
CA GLN A 326 -6.92 -12.44 23.79
C GLN A 326 -6.18 -11.38 24.61
N GLU A 327 -4.88 -11.23 24.38
CA GLU A 327 -4.02 -10.28 25.09
C GLU A 327 -4.41 -8.82 24.84
N GLY A 328 -4.27 -7.98 25.86
CA GLY A 328 -4.59 -6.54 25.74
C GLY A 328 -6.08 -6.22 25.57
N THR A 329 -6.97 -7.20 25.83
CA THR A 329 -8.41 -6.94 25.92
C THR A 329 -8.81 -6.47 27.32
N ALA A 330 -9.92 -5.75 27.41
CA ALA A 330 -10.58 -5.40 28.67
C ALA A 330 -12.08 -5.68 28.55
N GLU A 331 -12.83 -5.49 29.63
CA GLU A 331 -14.30 -5.61 29.66
C GLU A 331 -14.96 -4.26 29.87
N VAL A 332 -16.09 -4.06 29.21
CA VAL A 332 -17.01 -2.94 29.44
C VAL A 332 -18.44 -3.44 29.38
N TYR A 333 -19.32 -2.81 30.15
CA TYR A 333 -20.74 -3.03 30.00
C TYR A 333 -21.24 -2.37 28.69
N ASP A 334 -21.81 -3.17 27.80
CA ASP A 334 -22.46 -2.69 26.59
C ASP A 334 -23.92 -2.37 26.89
N HIS A 335 -24.25 -1.09 27.04
CA HIS A 335 -25.61 -0.64 27.32
C HIS A 335 -26.63 -0.98 26.22
N ILE A 336 -26.18 -1.23 24.97
CA ILE A 336 -27.07 -1.61 23.86
C ILE A 336 -27.40 -3.08 23.96
N LYS A 337 -26.40 -3.93 24.19
CA LYS A 337 -26.57 -5.38 24.32
C LYS A 337 -26.98 -5.82 25.74
N LYS A 338 -26.94 -4.89 26.70
CA LYS A 338 -27.19 -5.10 28.13
C LYS A 338 -26.36 -6.22 28.75
N ASP A 339 -25.11 -6.35 28.32
CA ASP A 339 -24.19 -7.43 28.72
C ASP A 339 -22.75 -6.92 28.79
N ASN A 340 -21.90 -7.58 29.58
CA ASN A 340 -20.48 -7.31 29.63
C ASN A 340 -19.82 -7.86 28.37
N LYS A 341 -19.13 -6.99 27.64
CA LYS A 341 -18.42 -7.35 26.42
C LYS A 341 -16.93 -7.11 26.59
N ARG A 342 -16.16 -8.11 26.16
CA ARG A 342 -14.70 -8.07 26.13
C ARG A 342 -14.21 -7.73 24.72
N GLY A 343 -13.09 -7.01 24.63
CA GLY A 343 -12.39 -6.83 23.37
C GLY A 343 -11.49 -5.60 23.33
N TYR A 344 -11.47 -4.96 22.17
CA TYR A 344 -10.65 -3.79 21.88
C TYR A 344 -11.48 -2.56 21.50
N LYS A 345 -10.82 -1.41 21.53
CA LYS A 345 -11.30 -0.17 20.92
C LYS A 345 -10.28 0.27 19.88
N ILE A 346 -10.74 0.42 18.64
CA ILE A 346 -9.96 0.94 17.52
C ILE A 346 -10.32 2.40 17.28
N PHE A 347 -9.31 3.23 17.12
CA PHE A 347 -9.40 4.63 16.75
C PHE A 347 -8.85 4.79 15.35
N ALA A 348 -9.56 5.49 14.47
CA ALA A 348 -9.17 5.66 13.08
C ALA A 348 -9.17 7.14 12.69
N ILE A 349 -8.24 7.50 11.80
CA ILE A 349 -8.26 8.75 11.04
C ILE A 349 -8.38 8.41 9.56
N TYR A 350 -9.39 8.98 8.91
CA TYR A 350 -9.88 8.55 7.60
C TYR A 350 -10.09 9.76 6.69
N ASP A 351 -9.64 9.72 5.46
CA ASP A 351 -9.94 10.71 4.42
C ASP A 351 -11.32 10.39 3.80
N PRO A 352 -12.37 11.19 4.11
CA PRO A 352 -13.71 10.93 3.61
C PRO A 352 -13.92 11.30 2.14
N ILE A 353 -13.01 12.07 1.54
CA ILE A 353 -13.07 12.48 0.13
C ILE A 353 -12.57 11.32 -0.72
N CYS A 354 -11.41 10.78 -0.36
CA CYS A 354 -10.76 9.72 -1.14
C CYS A 354 -11.20 8.32 -0.75
N GLY A 355 -11.85 8.17 0.41
CA GLY A 355 -12.24 6.88 0.96
C GLY A 355 -11.05 6.08 1.48
N ILE A 356 -10.02 6.76 1.99
CA ILE A 356 -8.74 6.17 2.36
C ILE A 356 -8.56 6.25 3.87
N LEU A 357 -8.17 5.14 4.47
CA LEU A 357 -7.77 5.11 5.86
C LEU A 357 -6.32 5.62 5.96
N ILE A 358 -6.06 6.57 6.87
CA ILE A 358 -4.74 7.22 6.98
C ILE A 358 -3.91 6.59 8.09
N ASP A 359 -4.47 6.38 9.28
CA ASP A 359 -3.83 5.64 10.37
C ASP A 359 -4.88 5.11 11.36
N PHE A 360 -4.47 4.19 12.23
CA PHE A 360 -5.28 3.68 13.32
C PHE A 360 -4.47 3.41 14.59
N ARG A 361 -5.18 3.35 15.72
CA ARG A 361 -4.64 2.92 17.02
C ARG A 361 -5.57 1.93 17.70
N LEU A 362 -4.99 0.90 18.31
CA LEU A 362 -5.73 -0.16 19.01
C LEU A 362 -5.42 -0.13 20.50
N PHE A 363 -6.47 -0.12 21.31
CA PHE A 363 -6.41 -0.13 22.77
C PHE A 363 -7.37 -1.17 23.35
N PRO A 364 -7.25 -1.51 24.65
CA PRO A 364 -8.32 -2.23 25.35
C PRO A 364 -9.67 -1.50 25.26
N ILE A 365 -10.78 -2.22 25.29
CA ILE A 365 -12.12 -1.68 24.99
C ILE A 365 -12.60 -0.54 25.93
N ASN A 366 -12.04 -0.44 27.13
CA ASN A 366 -12.36 0.57 28.14
C ASN A 366 -11.65 1.91 27.91
N GLN A 367 -10.82 2.04 26.87
CA GLN A 367 -10.11 3.27 26.57
C GLN A 367 -11.05 4.44 26.26
N ALA A 368 -10.83 5.58 26.90
CA ALA A 368 -11.56 6.82 26.63
C ALA A 368 -11.19 7.41 25.26
N ASP A 369 -12.13 8.11 24.63
CA ASP A 369 -11.92 8.68 23.29
C ASP A 369 -10.99 9.88 23.28
N ASN A 370 -11.24 10.83 24.19
CA ASN A 370 -10.54 12.08 24.37
C ASN A 370 -9.00 12.00 24.13
N PRO A 371 -8.20 11.20 24.85
CA PRO A 371 -6.74 11.23 24.73
C PRO A 371 -6.17 10.84 23.35
N ASN A 372 -7.00 10.32 22.43
CA ASN A 372 -6.56 9.78 21.15
C ASN A 372 -6.71 10.74 19.97
N LEU A 373 -7.32 11.92 20.13
CA LEU A 373 -7.52 12.86 19.03
C LEU A 373 -6.18 13.41 18.48
N ILE A 374 -5.42 14.12 19.32
CA ILE A 374 -4.14 14.75 18.93
C ILE A 374 -3.13 13.70 18.40
N PRO A 375 -2.95 12.55 19.06
CA PRO A 375 -1.98 11.56 18.57
C PRO A 375 -2.32 10.98 17.20
N LEU A 376 -3.60 10.82 16.84
CA LEU A 376 -4.00 10.42 15.49
C LEU A 376 -3.70 11.51 14.47
N ILE A 377 -4.00 12.77 14.79
CA ILE A 377 -3.73 13.91 13.89
C ILE A 377 -2.23 14.07 13.65
N LYS A 378 -1.41 13.93 14.69
CA LYS A 378 0.06 13.94 14.56
C LYS A 378 0.55 12.83 13.63
N SER A 379 0.00 11.62 13.75
CA SER A 379 0.36 10.50 12.87
C SER A 379 -0.04 10.75 11.42
N ALA A 380 -1.26 11.25 11.19
CA ALA A 380 -1.69 11.61 9.83
C ALA A 380 -0.82 12.71 9.21
N ARG A 381 -0.38 13.70 9.99
CA ARG A 381 0.56 14.73 9.52
C ARG A 381 1.97 14.20 9.25
N ASP A 382 2.41 13.15 9.95
CA ASP A 382 3.67 12.47 9.65
C ASP A 382 3.59 11.69 8.33
N ILE A 383 2.48 10.97 8.11
CA ILE A 383 2.26 10.18 6.89
C ILE A 383 2.04 11.09 5.68
N LEU A 384 1.09 12.02 5.77
CA LEU A 384 0.66 12.85 4.65
C LEU A 384 1.52 14.11 4.50
N GLY A 385 2.39 14.44 5.45
CA GLY A 385 3.14 15.69 5.49
C GLY A 385 2.44 16.80 6.29
N LYS A 386 3.24 17.58 7.03
CA LYS A 386 2.76 18.50 8.09
C LYS A 386 1.75 19.55 7.61
N SER A 387 1.84 20.06 6.39
CA SER A 387 0.96 21.11 5.86
C SER A 387 -0.26 20.58 5.12
N THR A 388 -0.36 19.27 4.92
CA THR A 388 -1.42 18.67 4.08
C THR A 388 -2.76 18.71 4.78
N LEU A 389 -2.84 18.21 6.02
CA LEU A 389 -4.10 18.12 6.77
C LEU A 389 -4.52 19.50 7.30
N LYS A 390 -5.58 20.05 6.69
CA LYS A 390 -6.10 21.39 6.97
C LYS A 390 -7.36 21.36 7.83
N LYS A 391 -8.15 20.30 7.75
CA LYS A 391 -9.46 20.22 8.40
C LYS A 391 -9.73 18.84 9.00
N VAL A 392 -10.35 18.80 10.18
CA VAL A 392 -10.77 17.55 10.83
C VAL A 392 -12.22 17.58 11.30
N TYR A 393 -12.91 16.44 11.21
CA TYR A 393 -14.24 16.25 11.79
C TYR A 393 -14.21 15.12 12.81
N PHE A 394 -14.82 15.34 13.97
CA PHE A 394 -14.86 14.35 15.04
C PHE A 394 -16.11 14.50 15.91
N ASP A 395 -16.45 13.42 16.59
CA ASP A 395 -17.65 13.36 17.42
C ASP A 395 -17.44 14.04 18.80
N ARG A 396 -18.52 14.09 19.59
CA ARG A 396 -18.50 14.67 20.94
C ARG A 396 -17.68 13.87 21.96
N GLY A 397 -17.31 12.62 21.68
CA GLY A 397 -16.42 11.81 22.51
C GLY A 397 -15.01 12.37 22.61
N PHE A 398 -14.58 13.12 21.60
CA PHE A 398 -13.29 13.84 21.57
C PHE A 398 -13.38 15.30 22.02
N TYR A 399 -14.54 15.73 22.55
CA TYR A 399 -14.75 17.10 23.01
C TYR A 399 -13.83 17.41 24.19
N ASP A 400 -12.91 18.34 23.99
CA ASP A 400 -12.02 18.88 25.03
C ASP A 400 -11.53 20.29 24.63
N GLY A 401 -11.43 21.19 25.61
CA GLY A 401 -10.91 22.54 25.38
C GLY A 401 -9.46 22.55 24.92
N GLU A 402 -8.62 21.70 25.52
CA GLU A 402 -7.19 21.62 25.19
C GLU A 402 -6.99 21.11 23.75
N HIS A 403 -7.87 20.23 23.27
CA HIS A 403 -7.88 19.82 21.87
C HIS A 403 -8.18 20.98 20.93
N PHE A 404 -9.21 21.77 21.23
CA PHE A 404 -9.59 22.89 20.39
C PHE A 404 -8.49 23.95 20.34
N ASP A 405 -7.85 24.21 21.48
CA ASP A 405 -6.72 25.12 21.59
C ASP A 405 -5.50 24.62 20.81
N TRP A 406 -5.17 23.33 20.93
CA TRP A 406 -4.09 22.71 20.16
C TRP A 406 -4.35 22.78 18.66
N LEU A 407 -5.57 22.52 18.20
CA LEU A 407 -5.98 22.63 16.79
C LEU A 407 -5.83 24.05 16.27
N ASN A 408 -6.26 25.04 17.06
CA ASN A 408 -6.10 26.47 16.76
C ASN A 408 -4.62 26.87 16.64
N LYS A 409 -3.78 26.46 17.59
CA LYS A 409 -2.32 26.71 17.60
C LYS A 409 -1.60 26.05 16.41
N ASN A 410 -2.18 24.98 15.86
CA ASN A 410 -1.65 24.27 14.70
C ASN A 410 -2.28 24.68 13.36
N HIS A 411 -3.16 25.70 13.36
CA HIS A 411 -3.88 26.16 12.17
C HIS A 411 -4.71 25.08 11.48
N ILE A 412 -5.26 24.14 12.25
CA ILE A 412 -6.14 23.08 11.76
C ILE A 412 -7.60 23.49 12.01
N GLN A 413 -8.37 23.57 10.95
CA GLN A 413 -9.82 23.79 11.03
C GLN A 413 -10.50 22.55 11.61
N PHE A 414 -11.55 22.72 12.40
CA PHE A 414 -12.30 21.58 12.91
C PHE A 414 -13.80 21.81 12.94
N VAL A 415 -14.55 20.70 12.91
CA VAL A 415 -15.97 20.71 13.27
C VAL A 415 -16.23 19.54 14.22
N CYS A 416 -16.74 19.88 15.40
CA CYS A 416 -17.05 18.93 16.47
C CYS A 416 -18.52 19.05 16.88
N ARG A 417 -19.14 17.93 17.28
CA ARG A 417 -20.46 18.00 17.92
C ARG A 417 -20.35 18.53 19.34
N GLY A 418 -21.14 19.54 19.64
CA GLY A 418 -21.22 20.12 20.99
C GLY A 418 -21.80 19.13 22.01
N LYS A 419 -21.43 19.33 23.27
CA LYS A 419 -21.88 18.52 24.40
C LYS A 419 -22.86 19.33 25.25
N GLN A 420 -23.97 18.70 25.62
CA GLN A 420 -24.95 19.30 26.54
C GLN A 420 -24.37 19.44 27.95
N ARG A 421 -24.96 20.33 28.76
CA ARG A 421 -24.51 20.60 30.16
C ARG A 421 -23.05 21.02 30.22
N THR A 422 -22.68 21.94 29.33
CA THR A 422 -21.34 22.56 29.28
C THR A 422 -21.52 24.07 29.25
N LYS A 423 -20.48 24.82 29.62
CA LYS A 423 -20.46 26.30 29.49
C LYS A 423 -20.90 26.77 28.11
N VAL A 424 -20.58 26.00 27.06
CA VAL A 424 -21.01 26.27 25.68
C VAL A 424 -22.53 26.13 25.53
N ALA A 425 -23.12 25.05 26.04
CA ALA A 425 -24.56 24.84 25.98
C ALA A 425 -25.32 25.93 26.73
N ASP A 426 -24.80 26.39 27.86
CA ASP A 426 -25.40 27.46 28.66
C ASP A 426 -25.39 28.79 27.89
N GLN A 427 -24.22 29.21 27.36
CA GLN A 427 -24.10 30.42 26.52
C GLN A 427 -24.96 30.40 25.25
N VAL A 428 -25.20 29.21 24.68
CA VAL A 428 -26.06 29.05 23.50
C VAL A 428 -27.54 29.06 23.87
N SER A 429 -27.91 28.62 25.08
CA SER A 429 -29.29 28.67 25.56
C SER A 429 -29.81 30.10 25.74
N GLU A 430 -28.90 31.05 25.94
CA GLU A 430 -29.14 32.49 26.04
C GLU A 430 -29.29 33.19 24.68
N ILE A 431 -29.32 32.45 23.56
CA ILE A 431 -29.59 33.05 22.24
C ILE A 431 -31.09 33.38 22.11
N PRO A 432 -31.47 34.66 21.91
CA PRO A 432 -32.85 35.07 21.66
C PRO A 432 -33.46 34.33 20.47
N VAL A 433 -34.78 34.11 20.50
CA VAL A 433 -35.47 33.34 19.45
C VAL A 433 -35.43 34.06 18.11
N GLU A 434 -35.32 35.38 18.13
CA GLU A 434 -35.30 36.29 16.99
C GLU A 434 -33.99 36.19 16.21
N GLU A 435 -32.89 35.76 16.84
CA GLU A 435 -31.59 35.54 16.18
C GLU A 435 -31.55 34.22 15.38
N TYR A 436 -32.55 33.35 15.52
CA TYR A 436 -32.62 32.12 14.76
C TYR A 436 -33.17 32.36 13.35
N VAL A 437 -32.41 31.93 12.36
CA VAL A 437 -32.81 31.94 10.94
C VAL A 437 -33.33 30.56 10.54
N GLU A 438 -34.41 30.52 9.79
CA GLU A 438 -34.93 29.26 9.24
C GLU A 438 -34.12 28.82 8.02
N GLU A 439 -33.66 27.58 8.05
CA GLU A 439 -32.79 27.01 7.04
C GLU A 439 -33.24 25.58 6.72
N ILE A 440 -33.15 25.21 5.44
CA ILE A 440 -33.37 23.82 5.02
C ILE A 440 -32.00 23.15 4.95
N LEU A 441 -31.69 22.35 5.97
CA LEU A 441 -30.49 21.53 5.96
C LEU A 441 -30.55 20.53 4.81
N ALA A 442 -29.40 20.29 4.16
CA ALA A 442 -29.34 19.20 3.20
C ALA A 442 -29.67 17.87 3.91
N SER A 443 -30.32 16.93 3.20
CA SER A 443 -30.66 15.63 3.82
C SER A 443 -29.39 14.88 4.20
N PRO A 444 -29.34 14.19 5.35
CA PRO A 444 -28.35 13.15 5.57
C PRO A 444 -28.55 12.10 4.46
N LYS A 445 -27.56 11.96 3.56
CA LYS A 445 -27.61 11.21 2.29
C LYS A 445 -28.99 10.70 1.88
N GLU A 446 -29.54 11.29 0.83
CA GLU A 446 -30.13 10.42 -0.17
C GLU A 446 -29.08 10.08 -1.20
N TYR A 447 -28.85 8.77 -1.36
CA TYR A 447 -28.56 8.12 -2.64
C TYR A 447 -28.88 9.09 -3.79
N GLN A 448 -27.87 9.57 -4.54
CA GLN A 448 -28.16 10.20 -5.82
C GLN A 448 -28.58 9.07 -6.75
N PRO A 449 -29.89 8.92 -7.01
CA PRO A 449 -30.36 7.70 -7.61
C PRO A 449 -30.01 7.73 -9.08
N LYS A 450 -29.25 6.74 -9.52
CA LYS A 450 -28.91 6.60 -10.93
C LYS A 450 -30.11 6.15 -11.79
N THR A 451 -31.20 5.71 -11.14
CA THR A 451 -32.45 5.28 -11.79
C THR A 451 -33.53 6.34 -11.65
N GLU A 452 -34.36 6.49 -12.69
CA GLU A 452 -35.51 7.42 -12.70
C GLU A 452 -36.48 7.18 -11.54
N ARG A 453 -36.70 5.91 -11.15
CA ARG A 453 -37.54 5.56 -9.99
C ARG A 453 -36.98 6.13 -8.69
N GLY A 454 -35.67 5.99 -8.47
CA GLY A 454 -35.06 6.51 -7.26
C GLY A 454 -35.06 8.04 -7.25
N LYS A 455 -34.83 8.70 -8.41
CA LYS A 455 -34.87 10.18 -8.51
C LYS A 455 -36.23 10.73 -8.08
N ARG A 456 -37.32 10.06 -8.47
CA ARG A 456 -38.70 10.42 -8.06
C ARG A 456 -38.94 10.21 -6.56
N GLU A 457 -38.46 9.12 -5.97
CA GLU A 457 -38.59 8.89 -4.52
C GLU A 457 -37.81 9.92 -3.70
N LYS A 458 -36.64 10.33 -4.20
CA LYS A 458 -35.86 11.41 -3.62
C LYS A 458 -36.56 12.76 -3.69
N ALA A 459 -37.08 13.13 -4.86
CA ALA A 459 -37.81 14.38 -5.00
C ALA A 459 -39.00 14.46 -4.03
N LYS A 460 -39.71 13.34 -3.80
CA LYS A 460 -40.80 13.26 -2.82
C LYS A 460 -40.32 13.49 -1.38
N ARG A 461 -39.22 12.84 -0.96
CA ARG A 461 -38.66 13.00 0.39
C ARG A 461 -38.02 14.37 0.61
N ASP A 462 -37.35 14.93 -0.40
CA ASP A 462 -36.79 16.27 -0.33
C ASP A 462 -37.89 17.35 -0.20
N ALA A 463 -39.04 17.16 -0.85
CA ALA A 463 -40.21 18.03 -0.71
C ALA A 463 -40.89 17.97 0.68
N LEU A 464 -40.58 16.94 1.48
CA LEU A 464 -41.11 16.73 2.84
C LEU A 464 -40.19 17.26 3.95
N LYS A 465 -39.04 17.86 3.60
CA LYS A 465 -38.09 18.36 4.61
C LYS A 465 -38.62 19.61 5.31
N GLU A 466 -38.78 19.50 6.62
CA GLU A 466 -39.10 20.66 7.45
C GLU A 466 -37.86 21.55 7.66
N PRO A 467 -38.02 22.88 7.62
CA PRO A 467 -36.96 23.81 7.97
C PRO A 467 -36.57 23.66 9.44
N VAL A 468 -35.31 23.95 9.74
CA VAL A 468 -34.78 24.02 11.09
C VAL A 468 -34.36 25.45 11.41
N LYS A 469 -34.38 25.81 12.69
CA LYS A 469 -33.95 27.11 13.16
C LYS A 469 -32.47 27.06 13.53
N ILE A 470 -31.63 27.88 12.90
CA ILE A 470 -30.19 27.93 13.11
C ILE A 470 -29.79 29.29 13.66
N ALA A 471 -28.97 29.30 14.71
CA ALA A 471 -28.30 30.50 15.20
C ALA A 471 -26.83 30.19 15.47
N GLU A 472 -25.99 31.23 15.54
CA GLU A 472 -24.58 31.08 15.85
C GLU A 472 -24.08 32.15 16.81
N ARG A 473 -23.08 31.79 17.62
CA ARG A 473 -22.51 32.70 18.62
C ARG A 473 -21.05 32.33 18.87
N MET A 474 -20.21 33.34 19.14
CA MET A 474 -18.88 33.09 19.67
C MET A 474 -18.98 32.76 21.16
N VAL A 475 -18.41 31.64 21.58
CA VAL A 475 -18.52 31.11 22.95
C VAL A 475 -17.16 30.87 23.56
N ASP A 476 -17.07 31.05 24.87
CA ASP A 476 -15.95 30.56 25.65
C ASP A 476 -16.07 29.05 25.86
N VAL A 477 -14.94 28.34 25.78
CA VAL A 477 -14.87 26.91 26.11
C VAL A 477 -13.86 26.72 27.24
N THR A 478 -14.22 25.94 28.25
CA THR A 478 -13.32 25.59 29.36
C THR A 478 -12.02 25.02 28.81
N ASN A 479 -10.86 25.47 29.32
CA ASN A 479 -9.52 25.08 28.90
C ASN A 479 -9.18 25.38 27.42
N CYS A 480 -9.83 26.37 26.82
CA CYS A 480 -9.50 26.88 25.49
C CYS A 480 -9.28 28.40 25.57
N GLU A 481 -8.09 28.88 25.18
CA GLU A 481 -7.75 30.30 25.25
C GLU A 481 -8.59 31.14 24.27
N LYS A 482 -8.88 30.57 23.09
CA LYS A 482 -9.66 31.25 22.05
C LYS A 482 -11.15 30.95 22.16
N ARG A 483 -11.97 31.98 21.95
CA ARG A 483 -13.40 31.79 21.71
C ARG A 483 -13.62 31.01 20.43
N LEU A 484 -14.61 30.12 20.45
CA LEU A 484 -14.98 29.27 19.33
C LEU A 484 -16.35 29.68 18.79
N ARG A 485 -16.61 29.38 17.53
CA ARG A 485 -17.94 29.56 16.95
C ARG A 485 -18.80 28.34 17.31
N ALA A 486 -19.89 28.60 18.02
CA ALA A 486 -20.95 27.62 18.27
C ALA A 486 -22.10 27.83 17.30
N ILE A 487 -22.60 26.74 16.74
CA ILE A 487 -23.78 26.72 15.88
C ILE A 487 -24.87 25.90 16.57
N ALA A 488 -26.02 26.53 16.77
CA ALA A 488 -27.17 25.99 17.47
C ALA A 488 -28.27 25.67 16.46
N VAL A 489 -28.80 24.45 16.49
CA VAL A 489 -29.90 24.02 15.63
C VAL A 489 -31.08 23.56 16.47
N LYS A 490 -32.21 24.23 16.29
CA LYS A 490 -33.51 23.89 16.87
C LYS A 490 -34.35 23.21 15.79
N HIS A 491 -34.64 21.93 15.99
CA HIS A 491 -35.58 21.18 15.16
C HIS A 491 -37.01 21.40 15.67
N LYS A 492 -37.97 21.51 14.75
CA LYS A 492 -39.39 21.61 15.08
C LYS A 492 -39.82 20.40 15.93
N GLY A 493 -40.49 20.66 17.06
CA GLY A 493 -40.97 19.62 17.98
C GLY A 493 -39.92 18.95 18.87
N LYS A 494 -38.61 19.18 18.67
CA LYS A 494 -37.55 18.68 19.58
C LYS A 494 -37.27 19.70 20.69
N LYS A 495 -37.28 19.21 21.94
CA LYS A 495 -36.88 20.02 23.12
C LYS A 495 -35.37 20.28 23.21
N SER A 496 -34.55 19.42 22.61
CA SER A 496 -33.09 19.52 22.67
C SER A 496 -32.53 20.36 21.51
N ILE A 497 -31.59 21.26 21.82
CA ILE A 497 -30.81 22.00 20.83
C ILE A 497 -29.62 21.15 20.38
N ASP A 498 -29.46 20.98 19.08
CA ASP A 498 -28.30 20.34 18.50
C ASP A 498 -27.16 21.35 18.34
N LEU A 499 -25.95 21.00 18.80
CA LEU A 499 -24.81 21.93 18.88
C LEU A 499 -23.65 21.45 18.02
N TRP A 500 -22.98 22.39 17.36
CA TRP A 500 -21.68 22.20 16.72
C TRP A 500 -20.71 23.27 17.20
N LEU A 501 -19.43 22.91 17.30
CA LEU A 501 -18.32 23.81 17.60
C LEU A 501 -17.31 23.78 16.47
N THR A 502 -16.79 24.95 16.12
CA THR A 502 -15.79 25.11 15.07
C THR A 502 -14.93 26.35 15.30
N ASN A 503 -13.72 26.35 14.75
CA ASN A 503 -12.89 27.54 14.56
C ASN A 503 -12.98 28.11 13.13
N ILE A 504 -13.87 27.57 12.29
CA ILE A 504 -14.09 28.06 10.93
C ILE A 504 -14.90 29.37 10.99
N PRO A 505 -14.38 30.50 10.48
CA PRO A 505 -15.06 31.78 10.52
C PRO A 505 -16.28 31.81 9.59
N ALA A 506 -17.26 32.66 9.94
CA ALA A 506 -18.48 32.85 9.16
C ALA A 506 -18.23 33.34 7.72
N SER A 507 -17.13 34.08 7.50
CA SER A 507 -16.70 34.54 6.18
C SER A 507 -16.25 33.40 5.24
N LEU A 508 -15.83 32.25 5.78
CA LEU A 508 -15.44 31.09 4.97
C LEU A 508 -16.60 30.10 4.79
N TYR A 509 -17.37 29.85 5.84
CA TYR A 509 -18.52 28.95 5.79
C TYR A 509 -19.69 29.51 6.59
N SER A 510 -20.89 29.52 6.01
CA SER A 510 -22.13 29.79 6.76
C SER A 510 -22.38 28.70 7.81
N ALA A 511 -23.25 28.98 8.79
CA ALA A 511 -23.62 28.01 9.83
C ALA A 511 -24.15 26.70 9.21
N LYS A 512 -25.03 26.84 8.21
CA LYS A 512 -25.52 25.74 7.38
C LYS A 512 -24.38 25.01 6.67
N GLY A 513 -23.44 25.74 6.07
CA GLY A 513 -22.28 25.18 5.38
C GLY A 513 -21.42 24.29 6.29
N VAL A 514 -21.16 24.72 7.53
CA VAL A 514 -20.42 23.92 8.53
C VAL A 514 -21.18 22.63 8.88
N ILE A 515 -22.49 22.71 9.10
CA ILE A 515 -23.33 21.54 9.40
C ILE A 515 -23.35 20.57 8.21
N ASP A 516 -23.50 21.11 7.00
CA ASP A 516 -23.51 20.34 5.76
C ASP A 516 -22.17 19.62 5.56
N GLU A 517 -21.06 20.28 5.87
CA GLU A 517 -19.72 19.74 5.74
C GLU A 517 -19.39 18.67 6.80
N TYR A 518 -19.85 18.83 8.04
CA TYR A 518 -19.68 17.84 9.12
C TYR A 518 -20.20 16.45 8.73
N ARG A 519 -21.10 16.36 7.74
CA ARG A 519 -21.59 15.07 7.21
C ARG A 519 -20.49 14.22 6.58
N ASN A 520 -19.38 14.80 6.15
CA ASN A 520 -18.20 14.06 5.68
C ASN A 520 -17.62 13.15 6.78
N ARG A 521 -17.89 13.45 8.07
CA ARG A 521 -17.57 12.53 9.17
C ARG A 521 -18.23 11.17 8.98
N TRP A 522 -19.43 11.10 8.40
CA TRP A 522 -20.14 9.83 8.24
C TRP A 522 -19.37 8.77 7.43
N GLY A 523 -18.41 9.18 6.59
CA GLY A 523 -17.53 8.25 5.87
C GLY A 523 -16.82 7.26 6.78
N VAL A 524 -16.31 7.70 7.94
CA VAL A 524 -15.58 6.81 8.86
C VAL A 524 -16.50 5.82 9.59
N GLU A 525 -17.76 6.18 9.83
CA GLU A 525 -18.75 5.24 10.39
C GLU A 525 -19.13 4.15 9.39
N VAL A 526 -19.31 4.54 8.12
CA VAL A 526 -19.58 3.59 7.02
C VAL A 526 -18.39 2.65 6.85
N PHE A 527 -17.17 3.19 6.90
CA PHE A 527 -15.93 2.41 6.95
C PHE A 527 -15.98 1.38 8.08
N PHE A 528 -16.18 1.77 9.34
CA PHE A 528 -16.22 0.82 10.45
C PHE A 528 -17.34 -0.24 10.32
N LYS A 529 -18.51 0.15 9.79
CA LYS A 529 -19.61 -0.78 9.55
C LYS A 529 -19.23 -1.82 8.51
N GLU A 530 -18.59 -1.39 7.42
CA GLU A 530 -18.09 -2.24 6.36
C GLU A 530 -16.98 -3.16 6.85
N GLU A 531 -15.99 -2.63 7.59
CA GLU A 531 -14.88 -3.39 8.19
C GLU A 531 -15.36 -4.56 9.04
N LYS A 532 -16.34 -4.29 9.91
CA LYS A 532 -16.92 -5.30 10.80
C LYS A 532 -17.74 -6.35 10.07
N SER A 533 -18.39 -5.96 8.97
CA SER A 533 -19.39 -6.79 8.29
C SER A 533 -18.80 -7.62 7.16
N TYR A 534 -17.80 -7.10 6.45
CA TYR A 534 -17.31 -7.67 5.19
C TYR A 534 -15.79 -7.82 5.12
N TRP A 535 -15.04 -7.20 6.03
CA TRP A 535 -13.59 -7.37 6.17
C TRP A 535 -13.21 -8.18 7.41
N TYR A 536 -14.21 -8.72 8.13
CA TYR A 536 -14.04 -9.63 9.25
C TYR A 536 -13.20 -9.06 10.39
N LEU A 537 -13.23 -7.74 10.62
CA LEU A 537 -12.51 -7.11 11.72
C LEU A 537 -12.94 -7.59 13.12
N ASN A 538 -14.13 -8.20 13.24
CA ASN A 538 -14.60 -8.84 14.48
C ASN A 538 -14.04 -10.27 14.68
N ASN A 539 -13.47 -10.90 13.65
CA ASN A 539 -12.98 -12.27 13.69
C ASN A 539 -11.43 -12.25 13.67
N LEU A 540 -10.84 -11.84 14.79
CA LEU A 540 -9.39 -11.73 14.92
C LEU A 540 -8.77 -13.14 15.14
N PRO A 541 -7.78 -13.56 14.33
CA PRO A 541 -7.35 -14.96 14.27
C PRO A 541 -6.36 -15.39 15.37
N SER A 542 -5.83 -14.46 16.17
CA SER A 542 -4.78 -14.75 17.16
C SER A 542 -5.11 -14.23 18.56
N ARG A 543 -4.48 -14.84 19.56
CA ARG A 543 -4.55 -14.44 20.97
C ARG A 543 -3.47 -13.43 21.33
N GLU A 544 -2.38 -13.37 20.55
CA GLU A 544 -1.27 -12.46 20.80
C GLU A 544 -1.56 -11.05 20.29
N LEU A 545 -1.26 -10.05 21.11
CA LEU A 545 -1.57 -8.65 20.75
C LEU A 545 -0.80 -8.18 19.51
N ASN A 546 0.42 -8.67 19.29
CA ASN A 546 1.21 -8.33 18.10
C ASN A 546 0.53 -8.84 16.83
N ALA A 547 0.13 -10.12 16.81
CA ALA A 547 -0.54 -10.73 15.67
C ALA A 547 -1.89 -10.07 15.35
N VAL A 548 -2.66 -9.71 16.38
CA VAL A 548 -3.90 -8.92 16.22
C VAL A 548 -3.61 -7.60 15.51
N LYS A 549 -2.63 -6.83 15.98
CA LYS A 549 -2.26 -5.55 15.37
C LYS A 549 -1.72 -5.70 13.95
N CYS A 550 -0.91 -6.72 13.68
CA CYS A 550 -0.40 -7.02 12.33
C CYS A 550 -1.55 -7.38 11.38
N THR A 551 -2.51 -8.19 11.84
CA THR A 551 -3.71 -8.53 11.05
C THR A 551 -4.51 -7.29 10.67
N ILE A 552 -4.71 -6.36 11.62
CA ILE A 552 -5.39 -5.10 11.35
C ILE A 552 -4.59 -4.23 10.36
N CYS A 553 -3.25 -4.23 10.43
CA CYS A 553 -2.42 -3.53 9.44
C CYS A 553 -2.60 -4.12 8.03
N PHE A 554 -2.61 -5.45 7.88
CA PHE A 554 -2.86 -6.08 6.57
C PHE A 554 -4.27 -5.79 6.05
N ASN A 555 -5.27 -5.78 6.92
CA ASN A 555 -6.62 -5.39 6.54
C ASN A 555 -6.67 -3.92 6.06
N PHE A 556 -6.02 -3.02 6.79
CA PHE A 556 -5.87 -1.61 6.37
C PHE A 556 -5.23 -1.48 4.99
N ILE A 557 -4.15 -2.22 4.73
CA ILE A 557 -3.49 -2.24 3.41
C ILE A 557 -4.51 -2.69 2.37
N ALA A 558 -5.14 -3.85 2.56
CA ALA A 558 -6.13 -4.40 1.63
C ALA A 558 -7.31 -3.44 1.37
N TYR A 559 -7.85 -2.80 2.41
CA TYR A 559 -8.90 -1.79 2.29
C TYR A 559 -8.47 -0.64 1.39
N ASN A 560 -7.28 -0.07 1.64
CA ASN A 560 -6.77 1.05 0.85
C ASN A 560 -6.48 0.65 -0.59
N LEU A 561 -5.93 -0.55 -0.84
CA LEU A 561 -5.73 -1.08 -2.19
C LEU A 561 -7.05 -1.16 -2.95
N ILE A 562 -8.12 -1.64 -2.30
CA ILE A 562 -9.46 -1.69 -2.88
C ILE A 562 -10.05 -0.30 -3.09
N SER A 563 -9.86 0.63 -2.16
CA SER A 563 -10.32 2.02 -2.33
C SER A 563 -9.67 2.69 -3.53
N ILE A 564 -8.40 2.40 -3.82
CA ILE A 564 -7.71 2.88 -5.02
C ILE A 564 -8.18 2.13 -6.26
N PHE A 565 -8.28 0.80 -6.22
CA PHE A 565 -8.80 0.00 -7.33
C PHE A 565 -10.20 0.44 -7.76
N LYS A 566 -11.09 0.79 -6.84
CA LYS A 566 -12.41 1.34 -7.19
C LYS A 566 -12.32 2.61 -8.05
N LYS A 567 -11.27 3.43 -7.90
CA LYS A 567 -11.04 4.65 -8.69
C LYS A 567 -10.59 4.35 -10.13
N THR A 568 -9.98 3.18 -10.37
CA THR A 568 -9.56 2.77 -11.72
C THR A 568 -10.71 2.19 -12.54
N LEU A 569 -11.81 1.83 -11.88
CA LEU A 569 -13.05 1.37 -12.49
C LEU A 569 -13.98 2.54 -12.87
N SER A 570 -15.04 2.23 -13.61
CA SER A 570 -16.07 3.20 -13.97
C SER A 570 -16.77 3.82 -12.75
N GLU A 571 -17.37 5.00 -12.92
CA GLU A 571 -18.08 5.74 -11.86
C GLU A 571 -19.18 4.93 -11.15
N LYS A 572 -19.65 3.85 -11.76
CA LYS A 572 -20.56 2.90 -11.12
C LYS A 572 -19.95 2.29 -9.85
N TYR A 573 -18.65 1.96 -9.86
CA TYR A 573 -17.99 1.18 -8.83
C TYR A 573 -17.16 2.02 -7.83
N GLN A 574 -16.91 3.29 -8.13
CA GLN A 574 -16.07 4.16 -7.28
C GLN A 574 -16.57 4.28 -5.83
N ASN A 575 -17.89 4.23 -5.61
CA ASN A 575 -18.52 4.42 -4.30
C ASN A 575 -19.21 3.17 -3.74
N VAL A 576 -19.02 2.00 -4.36
CA VAL A 576 -19.64 0.76 -3.86
C VAL A 576 -18.82 0.15 -2.72
N GLY A 577 -19.51 -0.59 -1.85
CA GLY A 577 -18.85 -1.40 -0.82
C GLY A 577 -18.27 -2.69 -1.40
N ILE A 578 -17.33 -3.30 -0.67
CA ILE A 578 -16.58 -4.49 -1.07
C ILE A 578 -17.49 -5.68 -1.38
N LYS A 579 -18.63 -5.82 -0.68
CA LYS A 579 -19.62 -6.89 -0.98
C LYS A 579 -20.13 -6.83 -2.42
N VAL A 580 -20.44 -5.61 -2.90
CA VAL A 580 -20.92 -5.41 -4.28
C VAL A 580 -19.77 -5.64 -5.25
N LEU A 581 -18.57 -5.13 -4.92
CA LEU A 581 -17.37 -5.29 -5.76
C LEU A 581 -16.99 -6.77 -5.94
N ARG A 582 -16.99 -7.56 -4.86
CA ARG A 582 -16.77 -9.02 -4.90
C ARG A 582 -17.76 -9.71 -5.84
N ARG A 583 -19.06 -9.43 -5.70
CA ARG A 583 -20.11 -10.06 -6.52
C ARG A 583 -20.08 -9.61 -7.99
N GLU A 584 -19.92 -8.31 -8.23
CA GLU A 584 -20.11 -7.73 -9.55
C GLU A 584 -18.85 -7.66 -10.38
N VAL A 585 -17.67 -7.65 -9.76
CA VAL A 585 -16.37 -7.47 -10.44
C VAL A 585 -15.42 -8.63 -10.16
N LEU A 586 -15.14 -8.98 -8.90
CA LEU A 586 -14.02 -9.88 -8.56
C LEU A 586 -14.34 -11.37 -8.75
N ARG A 587 -15.44 -11.85 -8.17
CA ARG A 587 -15.85 -13.27 -8.19
C ARG A 587 -16.60 -13.58 -9.48
N LYS A 588 -15.84 -13.83 -10.55
CA LYS A 588 -16.33 -14.19 -11.88
C LYS A 588 -15.75 -15.52 -12.33
N ASN A 589 -16.65 -16.38 -12.81
CA ASN A 589 -16.27 -17.68 -13.34
C ASN A 589 -15.66 -17.51 -14.73
N ALA A 590 -14.49 -18.12 -14.94
CA ALA A 590 -13.84 -18.21 -16.24
C ALA A 590 -13.05 -19.53 -16.37
N ILE A 591 -12.78 -19.92 -17.60
CA ILE A 591 -11.81 -20.95 -17.93
C ILE A 591 -10.49 -20.27 -18.28
N MET A 592 -9.43 -20.65 -17.58
CA MET A 592 -8.05 -20.26 -17.87
C MET A 592 -7.47 -21.23 -18.89
N TYR A 593 -6.96 -20.71 -20.01
CA TYR A 593 -6.16 -21.46 -20.98
C TYR A 593 -4.71 -21.07 -20.85
N PHE A 594 -3.84 -22.04 -20.55
CA PHE A 594 -2.42 -21.80 -20.36
C PHE A 594 -1.68 -21.97 -21.69
N ASN A 595 -0.79 -21.04 -22.01
CA ASN A 595 0.08 -21.07 -23.19
C ASN A 595 1.53 -20.77 -22.79
N GLU A 596 2.47 -20.82 -23.73
CA GLU A 596 3.89 -20.55 -23.45
C GLU A 596 4.14 -19.12 -22.93
N ASP A 597 3.23 -18.20 -23.26
CA ASP A 597 3.30 -16.79 -22.92
C ASP A 597 2.60 -16.43 -21.58
N GLY A 598 1.77 -17.31 -21.02
CA GLY A 598 0.99 -17.06 -19.80
C GLY A 598 -0.38 -17.76 -19.81
N PHE A 599 -1.46 -17.01 -19.57
CA PHE A 599 -2.82 -17.54 -19.65
C PHE A 599 -3.81 -16.55 -20.26
N GLU A 600 -4.88 -17.07 -20.83
CA GLU A 600 -6.05 -16.33 -21.34
C GLU A 600 -7.31 -16.73 -20.56
N LEU A 601 -8.26 -15.81 -20.42
CA LEU A 601 -9.54 -16.03 -19.74
C LEU A 601 -10.68 -16.12 -20.75
N GLU A 602 -11.38 -17.26 -20.75
CA GLU A 602 -12.65 -17.44 -21.44
C GLU A 602 -13.82 -17.33 -20.46
N PHE A 603 -14.71 -16.38 -20.72
CA PHE A 603 -15.91 -16.19 -19.94
C PHE A 603 -17.11 -16.84 -20.63
N ASN A 604 -17.83 -17.70 -19.90
CA ASN A 604 -19.02 -18.38 -20.44
C ASN A 604 -20.20 -17.43 -20.71
N VAL A 605 -20.21 -16.25 -20.09
CA VAL A 605 -21.32 -15.28 -20.19
C VAL A 605 -20.85 -14.05 -20.94
N LYS A 606 -21.44 -13.79 -22.12
CA LYS A 606 -21.11 -12.64 -22.99
C LYS A 606 -21.09 -11.31 -22.25
N LYS A 607 -22.13 -11.03 -21.46
CA LYS A 607 -22.24 -9.80 -20.66
C LYS A 607 -21.11 -9.64 -19.63
N THR A 608 -20.66 -10.75 -19.02
CA THR A 608 -19.54 -10.74 -18.09
C THR A 608 -18.23 -10.44 -18.82
N LYS A 609 -18.04 -11.02 -20.01
CA LYS A 609 -16.89 -10.75 -20.88
C LYS A 609 -16.81 -9.27 -21.23
N GLU A 610 -17.90 -8.70 -21.74
CA GLU A 610 -17.98 -7.27 -22.13
C GLU A 610 -17.64 -6.36 -20.95
N ALA A 611 -18.29 -6.56 -19.80
CA ALA A 611 -18.01 -5.78 -18.59
C ALA A 611 -16.55 -5.90 -18.11
N TYR A 612 -15.95 -7.10 -18.22
CA TYR A 612 -14.56 -7.32 -17.84
C TYR A 612 -13.59 -6.52 -18.74
N TYR A 613 -13.79 -6.51 -20.06
CA TYR A 613 -12.95 -5.73 -20.97
C TYR A 613 -13.16 -4.22 -20.82
N GLU A 614 -14.39 -3.76 -20.57
CA GLU A 614 -14.64 -2.35 -20.20
C GLU A 614 -13.85 -1.94 -18.94
N HIS A 615 -13.72 -2.84 -17.95
CA HIS A 615 -12.90 -2.59 -16.77
C HIS A 615 -11.41 -2.51 -17.10
N ILE A 616 -10.89 -3.40 -17.94
CA ILE A 616 -9.50 -3.34 -18.40
C ILE A 616 -9.21 -2.00 -19.10
N GLU A 617 -10.07 -1.56 -20.01
CA GLU A 617 -9.89 -0.29 -20.72
C GLU A 617 -9.89 0.91 -19.76
N SER A 618 -10.82 0.92 -18.81
CA SER A 618 -10.89 1.93 -17.74
C SER A 618 -9.60 1.95 -16.91
N ILE A 619 -9.10 0.78 -16.51
CA ILE A 619 -7.87 0.64 -15.73
C ILE A 619 -6.66 1.15 -16.53
N ASN A 620 -6.51 0.70 -17.78
CA ASN A 620 -5.40 1.09 -18.64
C ASN A 620 -5.39 2.60 -18.90
N SER A 621 -6.55 3.19 -19.18
CA SER A 621 -6.70 4.64 -19.35
C SER A 621 -6.33 5.42 -18.08
N PHE A 622 -6.83 4.96 -16.93
CA PHE A 622 -6.49 5.55 -15.64
C PHE A 622 -4.98 5.47 -15.36
N VAL A 623 -4.39 4.30 -15.55
CA VAL A 623 -2.96 4.07 -15.34
C VAL A 623 -2.15 4.97 -16.28
N ALA A 624 -2.49 5.03 -17.58
CA ALA A 624 -1.82 5.90 -18.54
C ALA A 624 -1.83 7.37 -18.10
N LYS A 625 -2.98 7.89 -17.66
CA LYS A 625 -3.10 9.25 -17.13
C LYS A 625 -2.21 9.51 -15.90
N MET A 626 -2.10 8.52 -15.00
CA MET A 626 -1.22 8.65 -13.83
C MET A 626 0.26 8.66 -14.21
N ARG A 627 0.64 7.99 -15.30
CA ARG A 627 1.99 8.03 -15.85
C ARG A 627 2.32 9.41 -16.42
N GLU A 628 1.42 9.96 -17.24
CA GLU A 628 1.59 11.31 -17.81
C GLU A 628 1.72 12.39 -16.73
N ASN A 629 0.86 12.34 -15.70
CA ASN A 629 0.93 13.28 -14.58
C ASN A 629 2.28 13.22 -13.84
N ARG A 630 2.91 12.04 -13.80
CA ARG A 630 4.20 11.81 -13.15
C ARG A 630 5.34 12.33 -14.02
N ASP A 631 5.33 12.03 -15.32
CA ASP A 631 6.33 12.52 -16.27
C ASP A 631 6.39 14.06 -16.28
N ILE A 632 5.25 14.74 -16.11
CA ILE A 632 5.16 16.21 -15.97
C ILE A 632 5.78 16.70 -14.66
N LEU A 633 5.53 16.02 -13.54
CA LEU A 633 6.10 16.38 -12.23
C LEU A 633 7.62 16.20 -12.20
N ASP A 634 8.12 15.17 -12.87
CA ASP A 634 9.56 14.89 -12.99
C ASP A 634 10.26 15.94 -13.86
N ALA A 635 9.63 16.41 -14.95
CA ALA A 635 10.16 17.49 -15.79
C ALA A 635 10.25 18.85 -15.05
N ILE A 636 9.26 19.15 -14.20
CA ILE A 636 9.27 20.37 -13.38
C ILE A 636 10.34 20.29 -12.29
N SER A 637 10.54 19.12 -11.69
CA SER A 637 11.55 18.92 -10.63
C SER A 637 12.99 18.94 -11.14
N LEU A 638 13.21 18.74 -12.44
CA LEU A 638 14.52 18.83 -13.11
C LEU A 638 14.87 20.24 -13.62
N SER A 639 13.92 21.19 -13.57
CA SER A 639 14.11 22.59 -14.00
C SER A 639 14.30 23.58 -12.85
N HIS A 640 14.36 23.08 -11.62
CA HIS A 640 14.69 23.77 -10.37
C HIS A 640 15.88 23.09 -9.70
#